data_AF-K1QL14-F1
#
_entry.id   AF-K1QL14-F1
#
_cell.length_a   1.000
_cell.length_b   1.000
_cell.length_c   1.000
_cell.angle_alpha   90.00
_cell.angle_beta   90.00
_cell.angle_gamma   90.00
#
_symmetry.space_group_name_H-M   'P 1'
#
loop_
_entity.id
_entity.type
_entity.pdbx_description
1 polymer ?
#
loop_
_entity_poly.entity_id
_entity_poly.type
_entity_poly.pdbx_seq_one_letter_code
_entity_poly.pdbx_strand_id
1 'polypeptide(L)'
;MRLRRGLVGSLPPPPSQSVKIWTGEGEDNGTDANVWIVIFGTKKLHTGTQYLEFAQSGDKFEPGSVKTFSFDAPDVNEVKRIKLGHDGTAPGSGWFVKQVSVDMPTKGKNFLFSCGQWLARDKSDGRTERTFSLDEGMSSITSYRPKVTYECTVVTGDVDHAGTDMKIMLSASGDKGTTTPVELEKASDRFERAREDNIRLELEDVGALKKIRVETSASGSRQSWFLERIDMFNTATGVKYKFECNQWFGKKSEDKKYWRDIPATKRGKEVISRTTYKISVKTSNVPGAGTDANVYVILFGSNGDTGELHLKKSETNKSPFENDQLDVFTHNDMLSIGEMSKCRVWHDNKGFGAAWHLDYIEVEDMSSRKKYTFHCGKWLSKKEDDKQIVRELTCATRPLTPGGQDETVYEIEVKTADKEKASTVHNGWLIIKGKKGETKMKMKNSARDKILRRGDTNSFSHSCKNLGKIQKVIVGAYEREDKPLQDLEGKDAMWYCYQVSVTDTSTGDKYVFPCKDWVEIGSSPFKRSMGKELELKDVEQSQVSVVRSLASVKYQIVVYTGDVFGAGTNANVYLTIYGANGDSGKRVLEQSWRDLFERNQIDKFEIECLDLGEIEKVRIEHDNKNFRPAWFLDKVEVINLGTNEKKTFPCKQWLDKDRGDGAISRELLPVD
;
A
#
# COMPACT_ATOMS: atom_id res chain seq x y z
N MET A 1 -25.22 37.31 -27.04
CA MET A 1 -23.74 37.31 -26.88
C MET A 1 -23.43 37.50 -25.39
N ARG A 2 -23.24 36.41 -24.63
CA ARG A 2 -22.78 36.45 -23.23
C ARG A 2 -21.47 35.67 -23.18
N LEU A 3 -20.37 36.38 -22.94
CA LEU A 3 -19.01 35.86 -22.88
C LEU A 3 -18.86 34.90 -21.69
N ARG A 4 -18.47 33.65 -22.00
CA ARG A 4 -17.94 32.68 -21.04
C ARG A 4 -16.65 33.25 -20.44
N ARG A 5 -16.63 33.52 -19.13
CA ARG A 5 -15.37 33.68 -18.40
C ARG A 5 -14.70 32.31 -18.34
N GLY A 6 -13.50 32.24 -18.88
CA GLY A 6 -12.65 31.06 -18.84
C GLY A 6 -12.32 30.70 -17.39
N LEU A 7 -12.30 29.39 -17.13
CA LEU A 7 -11.73 28.77 -15.95
C LEU A 7 -10.25 29.17 -15.86
N VAL A 8 -9.96 30.14 -15.01
CA VAL A 8 -8.62 30.31 -14.44
C VAL A 8 -8.41 29.08 -13.57
N GLY A 9 -7.37 28.29 -13.86
CA GLY A 9 -7.01 27.12 -13.07
C GLY A 9 -6.91 27.52 -11.59
N SER A 10 -7.77 26.95 -10.75
CA SER A 10 -7.67 27.07 -9.31
C SER A 10 -6.28 26.58 -8.91
N LEU A 11 -5.54 27.39 -8.16
CA LEU A 11 -4.33 26.93 -7.50
C LEU A 11 -4.66 25.64 -6.73
N PRO A 12 -3.78 24.63 -6.73
CA PRO A 12 -4.01 23.42 -5.96
C PRO A 12 -4.23 23.80 -4.49
N PRO A 13 -5.14 23.13 -3.79
CA PRO A 13 -5.38 23.40 -2.38
C PRO A 13 -4.06 23.23 -1.59
N PRO A 14 -3.84 24.00 -0.52
CA PRO A 14 -2.65 23.88 0.31
C PRO A 14 -2.50 22.44 0.84
N PRO A 15 -1.26 21.98 1.07
CA PRO A 15 -1.02 20.68 1.68
C PRO A 15 -1.59 20.67 3.10
N SER A 16 -2.26 19.58 3.46
CA SER A 16 -2.66 19.30 4.83
C SER A 16 -1.41 18.92 5.62
N GLN A 17 -1.32 19.47 6.82
CA GLN A 17 -0.25 19.21 7.79
C GLN A 17 -0.95 18.75 9.07
N SER A 18 -0.39 17.77 9.77
CA SER A 18 -0.91 17.37 11.07
C SER A 18 0.10 17.60 12.18
N VAL A 19 -0.39 18.04 13.33
CA VAL A 19 0.41 18.29 14.52
C VAL A 19 -0.12 17.42 15.64
N LYS A 20 0.76 16.62 16.24
CA LYS A 20 0.47 15.83 17.43
C LYS A 20 1.21 16.44 18.62
N ILE A 21 0.52 16.62 19.74
CA ILE A 21 1.07 17.26 20.93
C ILE A 21 0.87 16.35 22.13
N TRP A 22 1.93 16.20 22.92
CA TRP A 22 1.95 15.43 24.15
C TRP A 22 2.04 16.38 25.35
N THR A 23 1.04 16.31 26.21
CA THR A 23 1.04 17.01 27.50
C THR A 23 1.74 16.12 28.54
N GLY A 24 2.51 16.71 29.45
CA GLY A 24 3.16 15.92 30.50
C GLY A 24 2.16 15.31 31.50
N GLU A 25 2.58 14.33 32.28
CA GLU A 25 1.69 13.51 33.13
C GLU A 25 1.39 14.08 34.53
N GLY A 26 2.04 15.18 34.94
CA GLY A 26 1.79 15.82 36.24
C GLY A 26 0.36 16.34 36.35
N GLU A 27 -0.24 16.26 37.55
CA GLU A 27 -1.66 16.57 37.79
C GLU A 27 -2.09 17.96 37.30
N ASP A 28 -1.17 18.92 37.29
CA ASP A 28 -1.39 20.31 36.88
C ASP A 28 -0.72 20.65 35.53
N ASN A 29 -0.36 19.65 34.73
CA ASN A 29 0.33 19.83 33.45
C ASN A 29 -0.58 20.22 32.29
N GLY A 30 -1.89 20.09 32.45
CA GLY A 30 -2.88 20.37 31.40
C GLY A 30 -3.27 21.84 31.25
N THR A 31 -3.95 22.19 30.17
CA THR A 31 -4.51 23.54 29.95
C THR A 31 -5.86 23.47 29.23
N ASP A 32 -6.73 24.42 29.57
CA ASP A 32 -8.02 24.72 28.92
C ASP A 32 -7.96 26.01 28.08
N ALA A 33 -6.78 26.66 28.00
CA ALA A 33 -6.56 27.83 27.19
C ALA A 33 -6.55 27.52 25.69
N ASN A 34 -6.77 28.54 24.85
CA ASN A 34 -6.66 28.36 23.42
C ASN A 34 -5.20 28.24 23.02
N VAL A 35 -4.85 27.09 22.46
CA VAL A 35 -3.49 26.78 22.02
C VAL A 35 -3.32 27.12 20.54
N TRP A 36 -2.15 27.62 20.18
CA TRP A 36 -1.80 27.93 18.80
C TRP A 36 -0.37 27.52 18.47
N ILE A 37 -0.11 27.26 17.19
CA ILE A 37 1.20 26.91 16.65
C ILE A 37 1.53 27.71 15.39
N VAL A 38 2.82 28.00 15.18
CA VAL A 38 3.38 28.50 13.93
C VAL A 38 4.52 27.58 13.52
N ILE A 39 4.44 27.00 12.33
CA ILE A 39 5.51 26.17 11.78
C ILE A 39 6.35 27.05 10.84
N PHE A 40 7.66 27.07 11.06
CA PHE A 40 8.61 27.79 10.22
C PHE A 40 9.44 26.80 9.42
N GLY A 41 9.63 27.11 8.14
CA GLY A 41 10.50 26.35 7.28
C GLY A 41 11.56 27.19 6.57
N THR A 42 12.11 26.64 5.50
CA THR A 42 13.20 27.27 4.76
C THR A 42 12.73 28.52 4.01
N LYS A 43 13.69 29.38 3.64
CA LYS A 43 13.43 30.61 2.87
C LYS A 43 12.44 31.57 3.54
N LYS A 44 12.40 31.59 4.89
CA LYS A 44 11.49 32.42 5.71
C LYS A 44 10.00 32.09 5.53
N LEU A 45 9.65 30.94 4.97
CA LEU A 45 8.26 30.49 4.86
C LEU A 45 7.72 30.06 6.23
N HIS A 46 6.45 30.31 6.47
CA HIS A 46 5.75 29.90 7.68
C HIS A 46 4.26 29.69 7.43
N THR A 47 3.63 28.89 8.29
CA THR A 47 2.17 28.60 8.22
C THR A 47 1.31 29.78 8.67
N GLY A 48 1.90 30.79 9.32
CA GLY A 48 1.14 31.72 10.15
C GLY A 48 0.62 31.04 11.41
N THR A 49 -0.17 31.76 12.21
CA THR A 49 -0.77 31.24 13.44
C THR A 49 -1.91 30.29 13.11
N GLN A 50 -1.78 29.05 13.55
CA GLN A 50 -2.79 28.01 13.44
C GLN A 50 -3.33 27.74 14.84
N TYR A 51 -4.62 28.01 15.06
CA TYR A 51 -5.28 27.70 16.33
C TYR A 51 -5.68 26.23 16.35
N LEU A 52 -5.39 25.54 17.46
CA LEU A 52 -5.64 24.12 17.62
C LEU A 52 -7.01 23.89 18.23
N GLU A 53 -8.03 23.94 17.38
CA GLU A 53 -9.42 23.83 17.78
C GLU A 53 -9.85 22.37 17.94
N PHE A 54 -10.56 22.08 19.03
CA PHE A 54 -11.18 20.77 19.23
C PHE A 54 -12.50 20.66 18.48
N ALA A 55 -12.78 19.47 17.94
CA ALA A 55 -14.05 19.20 17.26
C ALA A 55 -15.25 19.21 18.21
N GLN A 56 -15.04 18.92 19.51
CA GLN A 56 -16.08 18.90 20.53
C GLN A 56 -15.90 20.04 21.54
N SER A 57 -16.99 20.73 21.85
CA SER A 57 -17.01 21.79 22.87
C SER A 57 -16.73 21.21 24.25
N GLY A 58 -15.68 21.68 24.91
CA GLY A 58 -15.29 21.30 26.28
C GLY A 58 -14.06 20.40 26.36
N ASP A 59 -13.53 19.93 25.23
CA ASP A 59 -12.24 19.26 25.18
C ASP A 59 -11.10 20.22 25.57
N LYS A 60 -10.10 19.66 26.25
CA LYS A 60 -8.91 20.39 26.71
C LYS A 60 -7.65 19.52 26.60
N PHE A 61 -6.50 20.13 26.81
CA PHE A 61 -5.23 19.40 26.93
C PHE A 61 -5.09 18.88 28.36
N GLU A 62 -5.48 17.65 28.61
CA GLU A 62 -5.40 17.04 29.94
C GLU A 62 -3.98 16.55 30.28
N PRO A 63 -3.61 16.43 31.57
CA PRO A 63 -2.40 15.73 31.99
C PRO A 63 -2.22 14.37 31.30
N GLY A 64 -1.05 14.13 30.73
CA GLY A 64 -0.71 12.87 30.05
C GLY A 64 -1.42 12.63 28.71
N SER A 65 -2.27 13.58 28.27
CA SER A 65 -3.01 13.43 27.02
C SER A 65 -2.11 13.65 25.80
N VAL A 66 -2.54 13.03 24.69
CA VAL A 66 -1.96 13.24 23.37
C VAL A 66 -3.06 13.65 22.41
N LYS A 67 -2.94 14.83 21.81
CA LYS A 67 -3.96 15.39 20.90
C LYS A 67 -3.36 15.61 19.52
N THR A 68 -4.14 15.30 18.48
CA THR A 68 -3.73 15.45 17.08
C THR A 68 -4.67 16.43 16.39
N PHE A 69 -4.11 17.35 15.63
CA PHE A 69 -4.83 18.38 14.88
C PHE A 69 -4.35 18.36 13.44
N SER A 70 -5.24 18.59 12.49
CA SER A 70 -4.90 18.72 11.07
C SER A 70 -5.40 20.05 10.55
N PHE A 71 -4.60 20.73 9.75
CA PHE A 71 -4.97 22.01 9.18
C PHE A 71 -4.33 22.23 7.81
N ASP A 72 -4.98 23.07 7.02
CA ASP A 72 -4.54 23.49 5.70
C ASP A 72 -3.66 24.73 5.83
N ALA A 73 -2.37 24.59 5.51
CA ALA A 73 -1.42 25.69 5.62
C ALA A 73 -0.46 25.75 4.43
N PRO A 74 0.10 26.94 4.12
CA PRO A 74 1.12 27.07 3.07
C PRO A 74 2.26 26.08 3.27
N ASP A 75 2.77 25.55 2.16
CA ASP A 75 3.93 24.66 2.21
C ASP A 75 5.16 25.42 2.70
N VAL A 76 5.68 25.03 3.86
CA VAL A 76 6.90 25.61 4.46
C VAL A 76 8.19 24.98 3.91
N ASN A 77 8.11 24.15 2.88
CA ASN A 77 9.22 23.37 2.32
C ASN A 77 9.78 22.35 3.33
N GLU A 78 10.80 22.72 4.07
CA GLU A 78 11.40 21.88 5.10
C GLU A 78 11.22 22.58 6.44
N VAL A 79 10.59 21.90 7.39
CA VAL A 79 10.38 22.40 8.74
C VAL A 79 11.74 22.61 9.42
N LYS A 80 11.92 23.76 10.08
CA LYS A 80 13.14 24.10 10.82
C LYS A 80 12.88 24.32 12.31
N ARG A 81 11.76 24.95 12.64
CA ARG A 81 11.36 25.24 14.01
C ARG A 81 9.86 25.43 14.11
N ILE A 82 9.33 25.27 15.31
CA ILE A 82 7.94 25.59 15.64
C ILE A 82 7.91 26.67 16.71
N LYS A 83 6.88 27.52 16.69
CA LYS A 83 6.52 28.37 17.83
C LYS A 83 5.17 27.89 18.34
N LEU A 84 5.10 27.56 19.63
CA LEU A 84 3.90 27.07 20.29
C LEU A 84 3.58 27.98 21.47
N GLY A 85 2.29 28.26 21.68
CA GLY A 85 1.84 29.06 22.81
C GLY A 85 0.35 28.89 23.10
N HIS A 86 -0.10 29.56 24.15
CA HIS A 86 -1.50 29.63 24.55
C HIS A 86 -1.85 31.04 25.04
N ASP A 87 -3.14 31.36 25.10
CA ASP A 87 -3.66 32.68 25.52
C ASP A 87 -4.10 32.75 27.00
N GLY A 88 -3.93 31.66 27.75
CA GLY A 88 -4.31 31.56 29.16
C GLY A 88 -3.50 32.52 30.04
N THR A 89 -4.20 33.37 30.80
CA THR A 89 -3.57 34.38 31.68
C THR A 89 -3.90 34.21 33.16
N ALA A 90 -4.83 33.32 33.50
CA ALA A 90 -5.21 33.05 34.88
C ALA A 90 -4.21 32.10 35.57
N PRO A 91 -4.07 32.16 36.91
CA PRO A 91 -3.34 31.15 37.68
C PRO A 91 -3.91 29.75 37.39
N GLY A 92 -3.04 28.77 37.15
CA GLY A 92 -3.46 27.41 36.80
C GLY A 92 -3.77 27.17 35.32
N SER A 93 -3.70 28.18 34.43
CA SER A 93 -3.80 27.99 32.98
C SER A 93 -2.48 27.52 32.33
N GLY A 94 -1.45 27.29 33.14
CA GLY A 94 -0.11 26.87 32.68
C GLY A 94 -0.13 25.48 32.07
N TRP A 95 0.69 25.28 31.03
CA TRP A 95 0.70 24.05 30.25
C TRP A 95 2.11 23.45 30.19
N PHE A 96 2.28 22.17 30.52
CA PHE A 96 3.55 21.48 30.33
C PHE A 96 3.54 20.66 29.04
N VAL A 97 4.31 21.11 28.07
CA VAL A 97 4.44 20.45 26.76
C VAL A 97 5.62 19.50 26.80
N LYS A 98 5.35 18.20 26.70
CA LYS A 98 6.39 17.16 26.67
C LYS A 98 7.08 17.15 25.31
N GLN A 99 6.31 17.05 24.23
CA GLN A 99 6.81 16.98 22.85
C GLN A 99 5.73 17.38 21.85
N VAL A 100 6.16 17.77 20.65
CA VAL A 100 5.31 18.10 19.51
C VAL A 100 5.83 17.38 18.28
N SER A 101 4.96 16.77 17.49
CA SER A 101 5.29 16.17 16.19
C SER A 101 4.57 16.95 15.11
N VAL A 102 5.29 17.31 14.05
CA VAL A 102 4.73 17.90 12.82
C VAL A 102 4.89 16.88 11.71
N ASP A 103 3.79 16.41 11.16
CA ASP A 103 3.77 15.46 10.06
C ASP A 103 3.55 16.18 8.73
N MET A 104 4.38 15.84 7.73
CA MET A 104 4.30 16.32 6.36
C MET A 104 4.12 15.13 5.39
N PRO A 105 2.89 14.62 5.26
CA PRO A 105 2.55 13.40 4.51
C PRO A 105 3.02 13.39 3.06
N THR A 106 2.78 14.48 2.33
CA THR A 106 3.18 14.62 0.92
C THR A 106 4.69 14.68 0.71
N LYS A 107 5.46 14.85 1.79
CA LYS A 107 6.93 14.82 1.80
C LYS A 107 7.49 13.56 2.43
N GLY A 108 6.65 12.75 3.06
CA GLY A 108 7.07 11.58 3.80
C GLY A 108 8.01 11.93 4.93
N LYS A 109 7.75 13.01 5.67
CA LYS A 109 8.60 13.46 6.78
C LYS A 109 7.79 13.76 8.03
N ASN A 110 8.23 13.23 9.16
CA ASN A 110 7.74 13.57 10.48
C ASN A 110 8.85 14.27 11.28
N PHE A 111 8.53 15.38 11.93
CA PHE A 111 9.47 16.20 12.71
C PHE A 111 9.04 16.18 14.16
N LEU A 112 9.81 15.52 15.02
CA LEU A 112 9.54 15.44 16.46
C LEU A 112 10.40 16.46 17.21
N PHE A 113 9.75 17.34 17.96
CA PHE A 113 10.33 18.37 18.83
C PHE A 113 10.15 17.94 20.28
N SER A 114 11.24 17.53 20.94
CA SER A 114 11.24 17.34 22.39
C SER A 114 11.21 18.69 23.07
N CYS A 115 10.07 19.04 23.67
CA CYS A 115 9.86 20.34 24.29
C CYS A 115 10.32 20.29 25.74
N GLY A 116 9.65 19.49 26.58
CA GLY A 116 9.98 19.31 28.00
C GLY A 116 9.92 20.59 28.83
N GLN A 117 8.99 21.50 28.54
CA GLN A 117 8.95 22.83 29.13
C GLN A 117 7.54 23.25 29.57
N TRP A 118 7.50 24.10 30.61
CA TRP A 118 6.30 24.85 30.97
C TRP A 118 6.10 26.06 30.04
N LEU A 119 4.86 26.24 29.61
CA LEU A 119 4.29 27.45 29.04
C LEU A 119 3.30 27.99 30.08
N ALA A 120 3.75 28.88 30.95
CA ALA A 120 2.98 29.30 32.12
C ALA A 120 3.53 30.62 32.67
N ARG A 121 2.67 31.50 33.19
CA ARG A 121 3.10 32.75 33.84
C ARG A 121 3.61 32.54 35.26
N ASP A 122 3.07 31.54 35.94
CA ASP A 122 3.30 31.21 37.35
C ASP A 122 4.33 30.10 37.56
N LYS A 123 4.88 29.53 36.48
CA LYS A 123 5.91 28.48 36.52
C LYS A 123 7.07 28.79 35.59
N SER A 124 8.22 28.16 35.85
CA SER A 124 9.44 28.29 35.03
C SER A 124 9.85 29.77 34.82
N ASP A 125 10.04 30.22 33.58
CA ASP A 125 10.47 31.58 33.23
C ASP A 125 9.30 32.56 32.98
N GLY A 126 8.06 32.17 33.30
CA GLY A 126 6.88 33.01 33.17
C GLY A 126 6.38 33.20 31.72
N ARG A 127 6.93 32.49 30.74
CA ARG A 127 6.53 32.60 29.32
C ARG A 127 5.40 31.65 28.98
N THR A 128 4.38 32.13 28.26
CA THR A 128 3.26 31.33 27.73
C THR A 128 3.44 30.91 26.27
N GLU A 129 4.60 31.23 25.68
CA GLU A 129 4.98 30.82 24.33
C GLU A 129 6.48 30.52 24.24
N ARG A 130 6.85 29.56 23.39
CA ARG A 130 8.25 29.19 23.11
C ARG A 130 8.45 28.84 21.65
N THR A 131 9.70 28.96 21.21
CA THR A 131 10.16 28.45 19.91
C THR A 131 11.08 27.25 20.14
N PHE A 132 10.84 26.17 19.41
CA PHE A 132 11.61 24.94 19.48
C PHE A 132 12.25 24.67 18.12
N SER A 133 13.57 24.50 18.09
CA SER A 133 14.34 24.32 16.85
C SER A 133 14.82 22.88 16.69
N LEU A 134 14.93 22.40 15.44
CA LEU A 134 15.45 21.07 15.18
C LEU A 134 16.93 20.93 15.54
N ASP A 135 17.70 22.01 15.41
CA ASP A 135 19.17 22.01 15.55
C ASP A 135 19.66 21.91 17.02
N GLU A 136 18.75 21.95 18.01
CA GLU A 136 19.09 21.92 19.44
C GLU A 136 19.32 20.49 19.99
N GLY A 137 19.49 19.49 19.12
CA GLY A 137 20.01 18.15 19.48
C GLY A 137 19.04 17.19 20.19
N MET A 138 17.79 17.61 20.45
CA MET A 138 16.74 16.77 21.06
C MET A 138 15.55 16.47 20.12
N SER A 139 15.63 16.92 18.87
CA SER A 139 14.58 16.75 17.87
C SER A 139 14.99 15.71 16.83
N SER A 140 14.07 14.85 16.39
CA SER A 140 14.34 13.80 15.40
C SER A 140 13.49 14.00 14.16
N ILE A 141 14.07 13.67 12.99
CA ILE A 141 13.37 13.64 11.73
C ILE A 141 13.22 12.18 11.33
N THR A 142 12.01 11.76 11.04
CA THR A 142 11.73 10.44 10.50
C THR A 142 11.22 10.57 9.08
N SER A 143 11.82 9.81 8.16
CA SER A 143 11.37 9.75 6.76
C SER A 143 10.56 8.48 6.51
N TYR A 144 9.54 8.58 5.66
CA TYR A 144 8.70 7.48 5.22
C TYR A 144 8.25 7.71 3.77
N ARG A 145 7.57 6.74 3.14
CA ARG A 145 7.07 6.91 1.77
C ARG A 145 6.11 8.10 1.68
N PRO A 146 6.37 9.09 0.81
CA PRO A 146 5.45 10.20 0.59
C PRO A 146 4.04 9.69 0.23
N LYS A 147 3.04 10.33 0.83
CA LYS A 147 1.63 10.04 0.58
C LYS A 147 1.07 10.95 -0.50
N VAL A 148 0.07 10.44 -1.22
CA VAL A 148 -0.74 11.13 -2.19
C VAL A 148 -2.03 11.58 -1.51
N THR A 149 -2.37 12.86 -1.66
CA THR A 149 -3.63 13.42 -1.16
C THR A 149 -4.77 13.19 -2.17
N TYR A 150 -5.84 12.58 -1.69
CA TYR A 150 -7.10 12.40 -2.39
C TYR A 150 -8.21 13.20 -1.71
N GLU A 151 -9.03 13.88 -2.51
CA GLU A 151 -10.38 14.27 -2.08
C GLU A 151 -11.30 13.10 -2.37
N CYS A 152 -11.90 12.54 -1.31
CA CYS A 152 -12.75 11.36 -1.37
C CYS A 152 -14.20 11.75 -1.07
N THR A 153 -15.10 11.50 -2.01
CA THR A 153 -16.55 11.65 -1.80
C THR A 153 -17.15 10.27 -1.58
N VAL A 154 -17.65 10.02 -0.37
CA VAL A 154 -18.36 8.78 -0.02
C VAL A 154 -19.86 9.03 -0.13
N VAL A 155 -20.55 8.20 -0.90
CA VAL A 155 -22.00 8.34 -1.11
C VAL A 155 -22.73 7.17 -0.47
N THR A 156 -23.49 7.48 0.58
CA THR A 156 -24.38 6.51 1.22
C THR A 156 -25.73 6.56 0.52
N GLY A 157 -26.22 5.42 0.03
CA GLY A 157 -27.39 5.40 -0.84
C GLY A 157 -28.69 5.82 -0.14
N ASP A 158 -29.68 6.22 -0.93
CA ASP A 158 -31.02 6.59 -0.46
C ASP A 158 -31.92 5.36 -0.33
N VAL A 159 -31.56 4.45 0.59
CA VAL A 159 -32.38 3.31 0.96
C VAL A 159 -32.64 3.29 2.46
N ASP A 160 -33.72 2.62 2.86
CA ASP A 160 -34.17 2.66 4.24
C ASP A 160 -33.14 2.06 5.23
N HIS A 161 -32.78 2.86 6.24
CA HIS A 161 -31.70 2.60 7.20
C HIS A 161 -30.32 2.35 6.55
N ALA A 162 -29.99 3.07 5.48
CA ALA A 162 -28.69 2.97 4.81
C ALA A 162 -27.49 3.45 5.65
N GLY A 163 -27.71 4.36 6.60
CA GLY A 163 -26.64 4.99 7.38
C GLY A 163 -26.03 4.10 8.46
N THR A 164 -24.80 4.41 8.86
CA THR A 164 -24.05 3.60 9.84
C THR A 164 -23.28 4.45 10.86
N ASP A 165 -22.99 3.86 12.03
CA ASP A 165 -22.07 4.37 13.05
C ASP A 165 -20.81 3.50 13.19
N MET A 166 -20.62 2.51 12.32
CA MET A 166 -19.44 1.66 12.31
C MET A 166 -18.20 2.47 11.92
N LYS A 167 -17.04 2.09 12.45
CA LYS A 167 -15.76 2.55 11.92
C LYS A 167 -15.58 2.01 10.51
N ILE A 168 -15.07 2.82 9.60
CA ILE A 168 -14.87 2.45 8.19
C ILE A 168 -13.38 2.55 7.89
N MET A 169 -12.78 1.47 7.42
CA MET A 169 -11.41 1.42 6.94
C MET A 169 -11.40 1.35 5.42
N LEU A 170 -10.46 2.04 4.77
CA LEU A 170 -10.23 1.99 3.34
C LEU A 170 -8.78 1.65 3.04
N SER A 171 -8.54 0.69 2.15
CA SER A 171 -7.25 0.51 1.49
C SER A 171 -7.39 0.57 -0.02
N ALA A 172 -6.34 1.00 -0.71
CA ALA A 172 -6.35 1.14 -2.16
C ALA A 172 -5.23 0.32 -2.78
N SER A 173 -5.51 -0.36 -3.90
CA SER A 173 -4.53 -1.10 -4.68
C SER A 173 -4.33 -0.47 -6.05
N GLY A 174 -3.08 -0.35 -6.47
CA GLY A 174 -2.67 0.12 -7.79
C GLY A 174 -1.45 -0.63 -8.31
N ASP A 175 -0.82 -0.09 -9.35
CA ASP A 175 0.30 -0.74 -10.04
C ASP A 175 1.56 -0.92 -9.18
N LYS A 176 1.71 -0.11 -8.12
CA LYS A 176 2.89 -0.15 -7.24
C LYS A 176 2.67 -0.90 -5.92
N GLY A 177 1.46 -1.38 -5.64
CA GLY A 177 1.14 -2.13 -4.43
C GLY A 177 -0.25 -1.85 -3.87
N THR A 178 -0.43 -2.14 -2.59
CA THR A 178 -1.64 -1.88 -1.81
C THR A 178 -1.28 -1.05 -0.59
N THR A 179 -2.09 -0.05 -0.27
CA THR A 179 -1.88 0.81 0.90
C THR A 179 -2.22 0.04 2.17
N THR A 180 -1.64 0.46 3.29
CA THR A 180 -2.21 0.10 4.60
C THR A 180 -3.64 0.66 4.78
N PRO A 181 -4.52 -0.02 5.54
CA PRO A 181 -5.88 0.47 5.77
C PRO A 181 -5.88 1.78 6.58
N VAL A 182 -6.60 2.79 6.09
CA VAL A 182 -6.80 4.08 6.78
C VAL A 182 -8.25 4.21 7.24
N GLU A 183 -8.47 4.78 8.42
CA GLU A 183 -9.82 5.05 8.93
C GLU A 183 -10.42 6.27 8.23
N LEU A 184 -11.65 6.15 7.72
CA LEU A 184 -12.42 7.29 7.23
C LEU A 184 -13.01 8.02 8.43
N GLU A 185 -12.64 9.28 8.60
CA GLU A 185 -13.04 10.09 9.74
C GLU A 185 -14.57 10.18 9.87
N LYS A 186 -15.07 9.73 11.02
CA LYS A 186 -16.47 9.80 11.42
C LYS A 186 -16.73 11.07 12.22
N ALA A 187 -16.99 12.19 11.53
CA ALA A 187 -17.39 13.45 12.14
C ALA A 187 -18.90 13.67 12.04
N SER A 188 -19.56 13.94 13.17
CA SER A 188 -21.00 14.28 13.24
C SER A 188 -21.90 13.24 12.50
N ASP A 189 -22.71 13.69 11.56
CA ASP A 189 -23.67 12.94 10.75
C ASP A 189 -23.08 12.38 9.45
N ARG A 190 -21.75 12.19 9.34
CA ARG A 190 -21.17 11.52 8.16
C ARG A 190 -21.74 10.12 7.98
N PHE A 191 -21.82 9.62 6.75
CA PHE A 191 -22.30 8.27 6.39
C PHE A 191 -23.75 7.98 6.79
N GLU A 192 -24.59 9.00 6.80
CA GLU A 192 -26.04 8.87 6.96
C GLU A 192 -26.72 8.63 5.60
N ARG A 193 -27.96 8.12 5.62
CA ARG A 193 -28.74 7.85 4.41
C ARG A 193 -28.78 9.06 3.47
N ALA A 194 -28.64 8.83 2.16
CA ALA A 194 -28.71 9.84 1.11
C ALA A 194 -27.69 10.99 1.27
N ARG A 195 -26.57 10.74 1.96
CA ARG A 195 -25.52 11.73 2.20
C ARG A 195 -24.33 11.54 1.28
N GLU A 196 -23.75 12.65 0.84
CA GLU A 196 -22.43 12.71 0.22
C GLU A 196 -21.44 13.34 1.21
N ASP A 197 -20.42 12.57 1.57
CA ASP A 197 -19.41 12.95 2.56
C ASP A 197 -18.07 13.20 1.87
N ASN A 198 -17.59 14.43 1.93
CA ASN A 198 -16.27 14.79 1.40
C ASN A 198 -15.21 14.68 2.50
N ILE A 199 -14.20 13.84 2.26
CA ILE A 199 -13.16 13.47 3.21
C ILE A 199 -11.81 13.60 2.50
N ARG A 200 -10.86 14.30 3.12
CA ARG A 200 -9.48 14.33 2.65
C ARG A 200 -8.76 13.09 3.13
N LEU A 201 -8.15 12.34 2.21
CA LEU A 201 -7.40 11.12 2.50
C LEU A 201 -5.95 11.25 2.05
N GLU A 202 -5.05 10.69 2.83
CA GLU A 202 -3.63 10.62 2.51
C GLU A 202 -3.21 9.16 2.48
N LEU A 203 -2.87 8.69 1.30
CA LEU A 203 -2.58 7.29 1.02
C LEU A 203 -1.16 7.14 0.49
N GLU A 204 -0.51 6.01 0.75
CA GLU A 204 0.77 5.66 0.13
C GLU A 204 0.66 5.71 -1.42
N ASP A 205 1.70 6.17 -2.13
CA ASP A 205 1.69 6.18 -3.61
C ASP A 205 1.74 4.76 -4.17
N VAL A 206 0.56 4.19 -4.41
CA VAL A 206 0.38 2.88 -5.04
C VAL A 206 0.23 2.96 -6.57
N GLY A 207 0.51 4.12 -7.18
CA GLY A 207 0.31 4.34 -8.61
C GLY A 207 -1.17 4.52 -8.98
N ALA A 208 -1.55 4.15 -10.21
CA ALA A 208 -2.92 4.31 -10.66
C ALA A 208 -3.85 3.33 -9.90
N LEU A 209 -4.89 3.85 -9.26
CA LEU A 209 -5.81 3.03 -8.48
C LEU A 209 -6.62 2.10 -9.40
N LYS A 210 -6.64 0.81 -9.06
CA LYS A 210 -7.37 -0.24 -9.77
C LYS A 210 -8.54 -0.79 -8.97
N LYS A 211 -8.40 -0.86 -7.64
CA LYS A 211 -9.47 -1.22 -6.71
C LYS A 211 -9.27 -0.54 -5.35
N ILE A 212 -10.35 -0.49 -4.58
CA ILE A 212 -10.31 -0.20 -3.14
C ILE A 212 -10.92 -1.37 -2.38
N ARG A 213 -10.45 -1.59 -1.15
CA ARG A 213 -11.16 -2.40 -0.16
C ARG A 213 -11.75 -1.47 0.88
N VAL A 214 -13.04 -1.65 1.15
CA VAL A 214 -13.74 -0.96 2.23
C VAL A 214 -14.09 -2.00 3.28
N GLU A 215 -13.75 -1.73 4.53
CA GLU A 215 -14.02 -2.61 5.67
C GLU A 215 -14.74 -1.82 6.76
N THR A 216 -15.64 -2.47 7.48
CA THR A 216 -16.41 -1.86 8.56
C THR A 216 -16.19 -2.63 9.85
N SER A 217 -16.05 -1.92 10.98
CA SER A 217 -16.00 -2.58 12.28
C SER A 217 -17.34 -3.27 12.53
N ALA A 218 -17.37 -4.57 12.84
CA ALA A 218 -18.59 -5.30 13.19
C ALA A 218 -19.16 -4.91 14.58
N SER A 219 -19.01 -3.64 14.96
CA SER A 219 -19.34 -3.00 16.23
C SER A 219 -20.03 -1.66 15.96
N GLY A 220 -20.89 -1.23 16.88
CA GLY A 220 -21.76 -0.06 16.71
C GLY A 220 -23.24 -0.44 16.87
N SER A 221 -24.12 0.56 16.96
CA SER A 221 -25.57 0.34 17.06
C SER A 221 -26.20 0.09 15.68
N ARG A 222 -25.61 0.64 14.61
CA ARG A 222 -26.07 0.55 13.22
C ARG A 222 -25.10 -0.27 12.38
N GLN A 223 -25.11 -1.57 12.65
CA GLN A 223 -24.21 -2.58 12.04
C GLN A 223 -24.61 -2.98 10.61
N SER A 224 -25.13 -2.02 9.84
CA SER A 224 -25.45 -2.19 8.43
C SER A 224 -25.25 -0.85 7.74
N TRP A 225 -24.69 -0.90 6.55
CA TRP A 225 -24.40 0.30 5.77
C TRP A 225 -24.65 -0.01 4.30
N PHE A 226 -25.36 0.87 3.60
CA PHE A 226 -25.50 0.77 2.14
C PHE A 226 -24.61 1.81 1.46
N LEU A 227 -23.48 1.35 0.95
CA LEU A 227 -22.57 2.19 0.18
C LEU A 227 -23.00 2.17 -1.28
N GLU A 228 -23.29 3.35 -1.84
CA GLU A 228 -23.59 3.50 -3.25
C GLU A 228 -22.29 3.53 -4.06
N ARG A 229 -21.40 4.49 -3.76
CA ARG A 229 -20.11 4.65 -4.44
C ARG A 229 -19.11 5.44 -3.62
N ILE A 230 -17.84 5.34 -4.00
CA ILE A 230 -16.77 6.22 -3.57
C ILE A 230 -16.12 6.86 -4.81
N ASP A 231 -16.02 8.19 -4.83
CA ASP A 231 -15.28 8.94 -5.84
C ASP A 231 -13.99 9.47 -5.22
N MET A 232 -12.84 9.24 -5.86
CA MET A 232 -11.54 9.72 -5.38
C MET A 232 -10.88 10.61 -6.43
N PHE A 233 -10.50 11.82 -6.03
CA PHE A 233 -9.82 12.79 -6.86
C PHE A 233 -8.38 12.99 -6.39
N ASN A 234 -7.42 12.61 -7.22
CA ASN A 234 -6.01 12.87 -6.97
C ASN A 234 -5.74 14.36 -7.22
N THR A 235 -5.53 15.10 -6.15
CA THR A 235 -5.36 16.56 -6.18
C THR A 235 -4.10 17.03 -6.91
N ALA A 236 -3.05 16.19 -6.97
CA ALA A 236 -1.79 16.51 -7.61
C ALA A 236 -1.83 16.27 -9.13
N THR A 237 -2.49 15.19 -9.58
CA THR A 237 -2.52 14.81 -11.01
C THR A 237 -3.80 15.22 -11.72
N GLY A 238 -4.86 15.59 -10.99
CA GLY A 238 -6.17 15.88 -11.54
C GLY A 238 -6.98 14.65 -11.99
N VAL A 239 -6.50 13.43 -11.70
CA VAL A 239 -7.15 12.19 -12.10
C VAL A 239 -8.30 11.84 -11.14
N LYS A 240 -9.45 11.44 -11.70
CA LYS A 240 -10.62 10.97 -10.96
C LYS A 240 -10.79 9.47 -11.09
N TYR A 241 -11.08 8.81 -9.98
CA TYR A 241 -11.42 7.39 -9.88
C TYR A 241 -12.83 7.27 -9.33
N LYS A 242 -13.62 6.37 -9.90
CA LYS A 242 -15.00 6.08 -9.47
C LYS A 242 -15.12 4.61 -9.11
N PHE A 243 -15.59 4.32 -7.90
CA PHE A 243 -15.76 2.97 -7.35
C PHE A 243 -17.23 2.73 -7.03
N GLU A 244 -17.95 2.06 -7.93
CA GLU A 244 -19.38 1.79 -7.77
C GLU A 244 -19.58 0.52 -6.93
N CYS A 245 -20.33 0.63 -5.83
CA CYS A 245 -20.56 -0.48 -4.90
C CYS A 245 -22.01 -0.98 -4.99
N ASN A 246 -22.98 -0.12 -4.66
CA ASN A 246 -24.42 -0.42 -4.61
C ASN A 246 -24.75 -1.68 -3.78
N GLN A 247 -24.10 -1.85 -2.63
CA GLN A 247 -24.24 -3.05 -1.82
C GLN A 247 -24.33 -2.73 -0.33
N TRP A 248 -25.04 -3.61 0.38
CA TRP A 248 -25.04 -3.62 1.84
C TRP A 248 -23.73 -4.22 2.38
N PHE A 249 -23.28 -3.64 3.49
CA PHE A 249 -22.28 -4.17 4.41
C PHE A 249 -22.99 -4.58 5.71
N GLY A 250 -22.43 -5.58 6.40
CA GLY A 250 -22.85 -6.00 7.73
C GLY A 250 -24.14 -6.81 7.74
N LYS A 251 -24.96 -6.69 8.80
CA LYS A 251 -26.11 -7.57 9.06
C LYS A 251 -27.15 -7.61 7.95
N LYS A 252 -27.36 -6.52 7.21
CA LYS A 252 -28.31 -6.47 6.07
C LYS A 252 -27.75 -7.00 4.76
N SER A 253 -26.43 -7.22 4.65
CA SER A 253 -25.86 -7.84 3.46
C SER A 253 -26.30 -9.31 3.32
N GLU A 254 -26.42 -9.77 2.09
CA GLU A 254 -26.83 -11.15 1.77
C GLU A 254 -25.81 -12.17 2.29
N ASP A 255 -24.52 -11.83 2.16
CA ASP A 255 -23.38 -12.66 2.58
C ASP A 255 -22.86 -12.35 3.99
N LYS A 256 -23.51 -11.43 4.71
CA LYS A 256 -23.11 -10.96 6.05
C LYS A 256 -21.67 -10.43 6.12
N LYS A 257 -21.10 -9.98 5.00
CA LYS A 257 -19.73 -9.45 4.95
C LYS A 257 -19.69 -8.01 5.43
N TYR A 258 -18.67 -7.71 6.23
CA TYR A 258 -18.34 -6.35 6.69
C TYR A 258 -17.26 -5.69 5.83
N TRP A 259 -16.90 -6.28 4.70
CA TRP A 259 -15.92 -5.75 3.78
C TRP A 259 -16.26 -6.07 2.32
N ARG A 260 -15.75 -5.26 1.39
CA ARG A 260 -15.88 -5.43 -0.07
C ARG A 260 -14.63 -4.93 -0.78
N ASP A 261 -14.19 -5.65 -1.81
CA ASP A 261 -13.32 -5.10 -2.84
C ASP A 261 -14.19 -4.47 -3.94
N ILE A 262 -13.87 -3.23 -4.32
CA ILE A 262 -14.62 -2.44 -5.31
C ILE A 262 -13.65 -2.02 -6.40
N PRO A 263 -13.86 -2.41 -7.68
CA PRO A 263 -12.96 -2.04 -8.77
C PRO A 263 -13.17 -0.57 -9.17
N ALA A 264 -12.10 0.07 -9.63
CA ALA A 264 -12.21 1.34 -10.31
C ALA A 264 -12.99 1.16 -11.62
N THR A 265 -13.75 2.18 -12.01
CA THR A 265 -14.45 2.22 -13.30
C THR A 265 -13.82 3.25 -14.22
N LYS A 266 -13.65 2.88 -15.50
CA LYS A 266 -13.14 3.76 -16.56
C LYS A 266 -14.09 3.70 -17.75
N ARG A 267 -14.67 4.84 -18.12
CA ARG A 267 -15.69 4.95 -19.19
C ARG A 267 -16.87 3.98 -19.00
N GLY A 268 -17.34 3.83 -17.76
CA GLY A 268 -18.47 2.96 -17.40
C GLY A 268 -18.17 1.46 -17.40
N LYS A 269 -16.90 1.05 -17.48
CA LYS A 269 -16.48 -0.36 -17.37
C LYS A 269 -15.53 -0.53 -16.20
N GLU A 270 -15.68 -1.62 -15.45
CA GLU A 270 -14.74 -2.02 -14.41
C GLU A 270 -13.34 -2.24 -15.01
N VAL A 271 -12.31 -1.75 -14.33
CA VAL A 271 -10.91 -1.88 -14.74
C VAL A 271 -10.37 -3.29 -14.46
N ILE A 272 -10.96 -3.99 -13.49
CA ILE A 272 -10.63 -5.37 -13.13
C ILE A 272 -11.87 -6.24 -13.38
N SER A 273 -11.70 -7.34 -14.10
CA SER A 273 -12.74 -8.33 -14.30
C SER A 273 -12.90 -9.26 -13.10
N ARG A 274 -14.10 -9.82 -12.94
CA ARG A 274 -14.36 -10.87 -11.96
C ARG A 274 -13.94 -12.25 -12.45
N THR A 275 -13.61 -13.12 -11.51
CA THR A 275 -13.21 -14.50 -11.73
C THR A 275 -13.66 -15.40 -10.58
N THR A 276 -13.49 -16.70 -10.79
CA THR A 276 -13.54 -17.72 -9.75
C THR A 276 -12.12 -18.24 -9.56
N TYR A 277 -11.69 -18.39 -8.31
CA TYR A 277 -10.47 -19.12 -7.98
C TYR A 277 -10.79 -20.52 -7.51
N LYS A 278 -10.08 -21.50 -8.07
CA LYS A 278 -10.07 -22.87 -7.57
C LYS A 278 -8.74 -23.12 -6.88
N ILE A 279 -8.78 -23.36 -5.58
CA ILE A 279 -7.61 -23.52 -4.71
C ILE A 279 -7.51 -24.98 -4.31
N SER A 280 -6.46 -25.66 -4.77
CA SER A 280 -6.14 -27.04 -4.39
C SER A 280 -5.02 -27.04 -3.35
N VAL A 281 -5.22 -27.68 -2.21
CA VAL A 281 -4.28 -27.74 -1.09
C VAL A 281 -3.87 -29.19 -0.86
N LYS A 282 -2.57 -29.47 -0.93
CA LYS A 282 -2.02 -30.80 -0.64
C LYS A 282 -1.39 -30.83 0.75
N THR A 283 -1.98 -31.58 1.66
CA THR A 283 -1.33 -31.96 2.92
C THR A 283 -0.29 -33.04 2.63
N SER A 284 0.87 -32.97 3.29
CA SER A 284 1.95 -33.95 3.07
C SER A 284 1.62 -35.33 3.63
N ASN A 285 2.40 -36.33 3.21
CA ASN A 285 2.35 -37.70 3.70
C ASN A 285 3.25 -37.96 4.94
N VAL A 286 3.83 -36.90 5.53
CA VAL A 286 4.59 -36.99 6.78
C VAL A 286 3.66 -37.45 7.91
N PRO A 287 4.04 -38.40 8.78
CA PRO A 287 3.17 -38.85 9.87
C PRO A 287 2.65 -37.70 10.73
N GLY A 288 1.33 -37.62 10.90
CA GLY A 288 0.68 -36.56 11.68
C GLY A 288 0.55 -35.22 10.95
N ALA A 289 0.73 -35.16 9.63
CA ALA A 289 0.64 -33.92 8.86
C ALA A 289 -0.74 -33.26 8.82
N GLY A 290 -1.83 -33.98 9.15
CA GLY A 290 -3.19 -33.44 9.06
C GLY A 290 -3.54 -32.47 10.19
N THR A 291 -4.56 -31.63 9.99
CA THR A 291 -4.97 -30.62 10.98
C THR A 291 -6.48 -30.47 11.11
N ASP A 292 -6.91 -30.27 12.36
CA ASP A 292 -8.30 -29.89 12.69
C ASP A 292 -8.49 -28.36 12.80
N ALA A 293 -7.42 -27.58 12.60
CA ALA A 293 -7.49 -26.13 12.70
C ALA A 293 -8.20 -25.50 11.49
N ASN A 294 -8.78 -24.32 11.67
CA ASN A 294 -9.34 -23.59 10.54
C ASN A 294 -8.20 -23.02 9.70
N VAL A 295 -8.17 -23.33 8.39
CA VAL A 295 -7.12 -22.91 7.45
C VAL A 295 -7.59 -21.74 6.60
N TYR A 296 -6.70 -20.77 6.41
CA TYR A 296 -6.96 -19.52 5.71
C TYR A 296 -5.84 -19.23 4.71
N VAL A 297 -6.19 -18.54 3.62
CA VAL A 297 -5.22 -18.09 2.62
C VAL A 297 -5.53 -16.67 2.14
N ILE A 298 -4.49 -15.91 1.84
CA ILE A 298 -4.55 -14.67 1.06
C ILE A 298 -3.71 -14.88 -0.20
N LEU A 299 -4.27 -14.61 -1.37
CA LEU A 299 -3.56 -14.62 -2.63
C LEU A 299 -3.16 -13.19 -3.01
N PHE A 300 -1.93 -12.99 -3.46
CA PHE A 300 -1.39 -11.68 -3.86
C PHE A 300 -1.04 -11.69 -5.34
N GLY A 301 -1.35 -10.60 -6.04
CA GLY A 301 -1.00 -10.42 -7.45
C GLY A 301 -0.90 -8.97 -7.89
N SER A 302 -0.78 -8.75 -9.21
CA SER A 302 -0.61 -7.42 -9.82
C SER A 302 -1.77 -6.44 -9.64
N ASN A 303 -2.93 -6.90 -9.13
CA ASN A 303 -4.09 -6.06 -8.82
C ASN A 303 -4.42 -6.05 -7.31
N GLY A 304 -3.44 -6.31 -6.45
CA GLY A 304 -3.61 -6.39 -4.99
C GLY A 304 -3.86 -7.83 -4.50
N ASP A 305 -4.59 -7.97 -3.39
CA ASP A 305 -4.80 -9.27 -2.74
C ASP A 305 -6.29 -9.67 -2.64
N THR A 306 -6.58 -10.94 -2.38
CA THR A 306 -7.97 -11.44 -2.24
C THR A 306 -8.66 -11.10 -0.92
N GLY A 307 -7.92 -10.58 0.05
CA GLY A 307 -8.32 -10.65 1.45
C GLY A 307 -8.28 -12.09 1.95
N GLU A 308 -8.69 -12.26 3.20
CA GLU A 308 -8.71 -13.57 3.87
C GLU A 308 -9.78 -14.47 3.24
N LEU A 309 -9.33 -15.63 2.73
CA LEU A 309 -10.18 -16.70 2.24
C LEU A 309 -10.14 -17.87 3.22
N HIS A 310 -11.27 -18.16 3.86
CA HIS A 310 -11.41 -19.34 4.69
C HIS A 310 -11.65 -20.60 3.83
N LEU A 311 -10.76 -21.59 3.97
CA LEU A 311 -10.81 -22.86 3.25
C LEU A 311 -11.63 -23.89 4.04
N LYS A 312 -12.94 -23.63 4.17
CA LYS A 312 -13.81 -24.38 5.09
C LYS A 312 -14.43 -25.66 4.51
N LYS A 313 -14.93 -25.58 3.28
CA LYS A 313 -15.73 -26.65 2.66
C LYS A 313 -15.01 -27.15 1.42
N SER A 314 -14.33 -28.29 1.56
CA SER A 314 -13.68 -28.96 0.44
C SER A 314 -14.74 -29.57 -0.48
N GLU A 315 -14.52 -29.45 -1.79
CA GLU A 315 -15.34 -30.06 -2.84
C GLU A 315 -15.03 -31.56 -3.00
N THR A 316 -13.83 -31.98 -2.58
CA THR A 316 -13.34 -33.34 -2.78
C THR A 316 -13.51 -34.22 -1.55
N ASN A 317 -13.42 -33.66 -0.34
CA ASN A 317 -13.46 -34.42 0.90
C ASN A 317 -14.36 -33.78 1.95
N LYS A 318 -14.96 -34.60 2.83
CA LYS A 318 -15.83 -34.11 3.91
C LYS A 318 -15.05 -33.49 5.06
N SER A 319 -13.93 -34.10 5.44
CA SER A 319 -12.97 -33.58 6.41
C SER A 319 -11.75 -33.10 5.62
N PRO A 320 -11.51 -31.78 5.53
CA PRO A 320 -10.38 -31.26 4.79
C PRO A 320 -9.07 -31.38 5.57
N PHE A 321 -7.94 -31.35 4.86
CA PHE A 321 -6.58 -31.31 5.39
C PHE A 321 -6.11 -32.55 6.14
N GLU A 322 -6.67 -33.73 5.84
CA GLU A 322 -6.16 -34.99 6.37
C GLU A 322 -4.77 -35.35 5.81
N ASN A 323 -4.09 -36.29 6.46
CA ASN A 323 -2.78 -36.77 6.04
C ASN A 323 -2.77 -37.25 4.58
N ASP A 324 -1.78 -36.82 3.79
CA ASP A 324 -1.64 -37.13 2.36
C ASP A 324 -2.88 -36.76 1.50
N GLN A 325 -3.75 -35.87 1.97
CA GLN A 325 -4.99 -35.51 1.27
C GLN A 325 -4.81 -34.31 0.33
N LEU A 326 -5.51 -34.33 -0.80
CA LEU A 326 -5.71 -33.19 -1.69
C LEU A 326 -7.12 -32.65 -1.51
N ASP A 327 -7.24 -31.39 -1.13
CA ASP A 327 -8.50 -30.68 -0.92
C ASP A 327 -8.69 -29.54 -1.90
N VAL A 328 -9.91 -29.38 -2.40
CA VAL A 328 -10.23 -28.38 -3.42
C VAL A 328 -11.30 -27.42 -2.89
N PHE A 329 -11.06 -26.12 -3.04
CA PHE A 329 -11.95 -25.06 -2.60
C PHE A 329 -12.22 -24.10 -3.75
N THR A 330 -13.47 -23.62 -3.87
CA THR A 330 -13.86 -22.65 -4.90
C THR A 330 -14.36 -21.35 -4.28
N HIS A 331 -13.75 -20.24 -4.69
CA HIS A 331 -14.17 -18.88 -4.34
C HIS A 331 -14.65 -18.15 -5.59
N ASN A 332 -15.97 -17.98 -5.70
CA ASN A 332 -16.64 -17.35 -6.84
C ASN A 332 -16.74 -15.84 -6.69
N ASP A 333 -16.98 -15.16 -7.81
CA ASP A 333 -17.32 -13.73 -7.88
C ASP A 333 -16.27 -12.81 -7.23
N MET A 334 -14.98 -13.15 -7.39
CA MET A 334 -13.84 -12.40 -6.86
C MET A 334 -13.27 -11.47 -7.93
N LEU A 335 -12.75 -10.29 -7.56
CA LEU A 335 -11.94 -9.51 -8.50
C LEU A 335 -10.65 -10.27 -8.87
N SER A 336 -10.27 -10.27 -10.15
CA SER A 336 -9.01 -10.87 -10.59
C SER A 336 -7.82 -10.11 -9.99
N ILE A 337 -6.97 -10.82 -9.25
CA ILE A 337 -5.72 -10.29 -8.68
C ILE A 337 -4.61 -10.22 -9.74
N GLY A 338 -4.90 -10.64 -10.98
CA GLY A 338 -3.95 -10.65 -12.08
C GLY A 338 -2.87 -11.72 -11.92
N GLU A 339 -1.63 -11.36 -12.25
CA GLU A 339 -0.49 -12.27 -12.14
C GLU A 339 -0.15 -12.51 -10.67
N MET A 340 -0.26 -13.76 -10.20
CA MET A 340 -0.03 -14.08 -8.79
C MET A 340 1.46 -14.07 -8.43
N SER A 341 1.80 -13.41 -7.34
CA SER A 341 3.19 -13.24 -6.88
C SER A 341 3.54 -14.15 -5.71
N LYS A 342 2.67 -14.19 -4.70
CA LYS A 342 2.80 -15.02 -3.50
C LYS A 342 1.42 -15.42 -2.97
N CYS A 343 1.39 -16.40 -2.08
CA CYS A 343 0.27 -16.62 -1.17
C CYS A 343 0.75 -16.57 0.28
N ARG A 344 -0.16 -16.18 1.17
CA ARG A 344 0.03 -16.29 2.62
C ARG A 344 -0.99 -17.27 3.15
N VAL A 345 -0.53 -18.34 3.78
CA VAL A 345 -1.38 -19.40 4.32
C VAL A 345 -1.11 -19.57 5.81
N TRP A 346 -2.16 -19.76 6.61
CA TRP A 346 -2.06 -19.98 8.05
C TRP A 346 -3.26 -20.76 8.58
N HIS A 347 -3.19 -21.13 9.86
CA HIS A 347 -4.32 -21.70 10.59
C HIS A 347 -4.51 -21.02 11.94
N ASP A 348 -5.69 -21.18 12.56
CA ASP A 348 -6.02 -20.52 13.84
C ASP A 348 -5.54 -21.28 15.10
N ASN A 349 -4.79 -22.37 14.91
CA ASN A 349 -4.27 -23.24 15.96
C ASN A 349 -5.34 -23.79 16.92
N LYS A 350 -6.60 -23.93 16.49
CA LYS A 350 -7.67 -24.57 17.26
C LYS A 350 -7.79 -26.06 16.90
N GLY A 351 -8.54 -26.81 17.72
CA GLY A 351 -8.75 -28.26 17.53
C GLY A 351 -7.71 -29.14 18.22
N PHE A 352 -7.96 -30.45 18.24
CA PHE A 352 -6.98 -31.44 18.67
C PHE A 352 -6.02 -31.69 17.51
N GLY A 353 -4.70 -31.63 17.72
CA GLY A 353 -3.76 -31.81 16.60
C GLY A 353 -3.74 -30.64 15.61
N ALA A 354 -3.66 -29.40 16.10
CA ALA A 354 -3.64 -28.22 15.25
C ALA A 354 -2.39 -28.06 14.35
N ALA A 355 -1.32 -28.83 14.62
CA ALA A 355 -0.12 -28.83 13.78
C ALA A 355 -0.47 -29.32 12.37
N TRP A 356 0.12 -28.71 11.34
CA TRP A 356 -0.18 -29.07 9.96
C TRP A 356 1.10 -29.10 9.14
N HIS A 357 1.32 -30.13 8.33
CA HIS A 357 2.42 -30.11 7.37
C HIS A 357 1.87 -29.94 5.95
N LEU A 358 2.07 -28.73 5.40
CA LEU A 358 1.63 -28.36 4.07
C LEU A 358 2.69 -28.75 3.03
N ASP A 359 2.29 -29.48 2.00
CA ASP A 359 3.16 -29.78 0.84
C ASP A 359 3.17 -28.60 -0.13
N TYR A 360 2.04 -28.35 -0.79
CA TYR A 360 1.88 -27.25 -1.75
C TYR A 360 0.43 -26.79 -1.88
N ILE A 361 0.27 -25.61 -2.48
CA ILE A 361 -1.01 -25.06 -2.92
C ILE A 361 -0.96 -24.83 -4.44
N GLU A 362 -1.98 -25.26 -5.17
CA GLU A 362 -2.21 -24.89 -6.57
C GLU A 362 -3.44 -23.98 -6.67
N VAL A 363 -3.35 -22.89 -7.41
CA VAL A 363 -4.47 -21.99 -7.67
C VAL A 363 -4.71 -21.87 -9.15
N GLU A 364 -5.95 -22.11 -9.59
CA GLU A 364 -6.41 -21.85 -10.95
C GLU A 364 -7.31 -20.61 -10.96
N ASP A 365 -6.94 -19.61 -11.77
CA ASP A 365 -7.81 -18.49 -12.12
C ASP A 365 -8.68 -18.90 -13.32
N MET A 366 -9.98 -19.09 -13.08
CA MET A 366 -10.88 -19.65 -14.07
C MET A 366 -11.13 -18.72 -15.27
N SER A 367 -10.93 -17.41 -15.10
CA SER A 367 -11.08 -16.41 -16.17
C SER A 367 -9.91 -16.44 -17.16
N SER A 368 -8.68 -16.58 -16.65
CA SER A 368 -7.46 -16.59 -17.45
C SER A 368 -6.97 -18.00 -17.79
N ARG A 369 -7.53 -19.03 -17.14
CA ARG A 369 -7.10 -20.45 -17.20
C ARG A 369 -5.64 -20.67 -16.79
N LYS A 370 -5.06 -19.70 -16.08
CA LYS A 370 -3.70 -19.81 -15.55
C LYS A 370 -3.71 -20.59 -14.24
N LYS A 371 -2.70 -21.45 -14.08
CA LYS A 371 -2.42 -22.20 -12.87
C LYS A 371 -1.14 -21.69 -12.21
N TYR A 372 -1.18 -21.57 -10.90
CA TYR A 372 -0.10 -21.06 -10.07
C TYR A 372 0.19 -22.07 -8.96
N THR A 373 1.47 -22.39 -8.72
CA THR A 373 1.87 -23.38 -7.71
C THR A 373 2.76 -22.73 -6.66
N PHE A 374 2.48 -23.04 -5.40
CA PHE A 374 3.17 -22.51 -4.22
C PHE A 374 3.64 -23.68 -3.37
N HIS A 375 4.95 -23.94 -3.36
CA HIS A 375 5.54 -25.03 -2.57
C HIS A 375 5.82 -24.56 -1.13
N CYS A 376 5.55 -25.42 -0.15
CA CYS A 376 5.81 -25.17 1.27
C CYS A 376 6.78 -26.20 1.84
N GLY A 377 6.38 -27.46 1.95
CA GLY A 377 7.18 -28.55 2.51
C GLY A 377 7.65 -28.31 3.95
N LYS A 378 6.83 -27.66 4.77
CA LYS A 378 7.14 -27.30 6.18
C LYS A 378 5.92 -27.50 7.08
N TRP A 379 6.18 -27.65 8.38
CA TRP A 379 5.16 -27.58 9.42
C TRP A 379 4.66 -26.16 9.63
N LEU A 380 3.36 -25.99 9.82
CA LEU A 380 2.69 -24.86 10.42
C LEU A 380 2.24 -25.33 11.81
N SER A 381 2.99 -24.99 12.85
CA SER A 381 2.84 -25.57 14.17
C SER A 381 3.46 -24.66 15.22
N LYS A 382 2.92 -24.63 16.44
CA LYS A 382 3.57 -23.96 17.58
C LYS A 382 4.66 -24.79 18.25
N LYS A 383 4.84 -26.05 17.84
CA LYS A 383 5.76 -27.02 18.47
C LYS A 383 6.86 -27.53 17.54
N GLU A 384 6.54 -27.67 16.25
CA GLU A 384 7.42 -28.21 15.21
C GLU A 384 8.13 -27.09 14.42
N ASP A 385 9.19 -27.45 13.69
CA ASP A 385 10.02 -26.56 12.87
C ASP A 385 10.41 -25.25 13.58
N ASP A 386 9.96 -24.12 13.05
CA ASP A 386 10.26 -22.76 13.50
C ASP A 386 9.17 -22.20 14.42
N LYS A 387 8.22 -23.04 14.85
CA LYS A 387 7.12 -22.72 15.75
C LYS A 387 6.15 -21.66 15.21
N GLN A 388 6.08 -21.49 13.89
CA GLN A 388 5.16 -20.57 13.23
C GLN A 388 3.99 -21.31 12.59
N ILE A 389 2.82 -20.69 12.65
CA ILE A 389 1.56 -21.21 12.09
C ILE A 389 1.15 -20.51 10.78
N VAL A 390 2.07 -19.73 10.19
CA VAL A 390 1.87 -18.94 8.97
C VAL A 390 3.07 -19.08 8.05
N ARG A 391 2.80 -19.15 6.75
CA ARG A 391 3.80 -19.23 5.68
C ARG A 391 3.51 -18.21 4.59
N GLU A 392 4.57 -17.58 4.10
CA GLU A 392 4.53 -16.80 2.87
C GLU A 392 5.27 -17.57 1.79
N LEU A 393 4.53 -17.95 0.74
CA LEU A 393 5.02 -18.82 -0.32
C LEU A 393 5.06 -18.02 -1.62
N THR A 394 6.22 -17.88 -2.22
CA THR A 394 6.37 -17.27 -3.56
C THR A 394 5.78 -18.21 -4.61
N CYS A 395 5.13 -17.65 -5.63
CA CYS A 395 4.64 -18.43 -6.76
C CYS A 395 5.84 -19.02 -7.51
N ALA A 396 5.96 -20.34 -7.53
CA ALA A 396 6.95 -21.02 -8.34
C ALA A 396 6.66 -20.73 -9.82
N THR A 397 7.70 -20.33 -10.55
CA THR A 397 7.55 -19.93 -11.94
C THR A 397 7.42 -21.17 -12.83
N ARG A 398 6.20 -21.72 -12.94
CA ARG A 398 5.48 -21.95 -14.21
C ARG A 398 4.34 -22.99 -14.08
N PRO A 399 3.17 -22.72 -14.70
CA PRO A 399 2.26 -23.80 -15.08
C PRO A 399 2.94 -24.66 -16.15
N LEU A 400 3.29 -25.89 -15.81
CA LEU A 400 3.36 -26.94 -16.82
C LEU A 400 1.92 -27.28 -17.17
N THR A 401 1.34 -26.62 -18.17
CA THR A 401 0.19 -27.23 -18.87
C THR A 401 0.73 -28.41 -19.65
N PRO A 402 0.31 -29.65 -19.38
CA PRO A 402 0.58 -30.76 -20.28
C PRO A 402 -0.11 -30.43 -21.62
N GLY A 403 0.66 -30.01 -22.62
CA GLY A 403 0.17 -29.69 -23.97
C GLY A 403 -0.22 -28.23 -24.25
N GLY A 404 -0.01 -27.29 -23.34
CA GLY A 404 -0.31 -25.87 -23.57
C GLY A 404 0.83 -25.11 -24.27
N GLN A 405 0.52 -24.37 -25.34
CA GLN A 405 1.51 -23.50 -25.99
C GLN A 405 1.91 -22.37 -25.01
N ASP A 406 3.21 -22.23 -24.71
CA ASP A 406 3.82 -21.19 -23.84
C ASP A 406 3.74 -19.81 -24.51
N GLU A 407 2.52 -19.33 -24.78
CA GLU A 407 2.26 -18.00 -25.34
C GLU A 407 2.25 -16.93 -24.25
N THR A 408 2.84 -15.78 -24.56
CA THR A 408 2.92 -14.61 -23.70
C THR A 408 2.58 -13.38 -24.54
N VAL A 409 1.72 -12.53 -24.00
CA VAL A 409 1.42 -11.23 -24.59
C VAL A 409 2.49 -10.24 -24.14
N TYR A 410 3.06 -9.52 -25.09
CA TYR A 410 3.93 -8.38 -24.83
C TYR A 410 3.17 -7.10 -25.18
N GLU A 411 3.25 -6.09 -24.31
CA GLU A 411 2.81 -4.73 -24.62
C GLU A 411 4.01 -3.90 -25.05
N ILE A 412 3.90 -3.18 -26.15
CA ILE A 412 5.01 -2.42 -26.73
C ILE A 412 4.62 -0.95 -26.81
N GLU A 413 5.47 -0.06 -26.31
CA GLU A 413 5.34 1.38 -26.47
C GLU A 413 6.46 1.91 -27.36
N VAL A 414 6.10 2.65 -28.41
CA VAL A 414 7.04 3.29 -29.32
C VAL A 414 6.86 4.80 -29.26
N LYS A 415 7.89 5.50 -28.82
CA LYS A 415 7.90 6.96 -28.71
C LYS A 415 8.65 7.58 -29.88
N THR A 416 7.99 8.51 -30.55
CA THR A 416 8.58 9.34 -31.62
C THR A 416 9.02 10.67 -31.02
N ALA A 417 10.15 11.22 -31.45
CA ALA A 417 10.61 12.48 -30.88
C ALA A 417 9.69 13.65 -31.26
N ASP A 418 9.57 14.64 -30.36
CA ASP A 418 9.00 15.95 -30.68
C ASP A 418 10.04 16.82 -31.40
N LYS A 419 10.46 16.36 -32.58
CA LYS A 419 11.44 17.05 -33.43
C LYS A 419 10.84 17.27 -34.82
N GLU A 420 11.25 18.36 -35.45
CA GLU A 420 10.87 18.64 -36.83
C GLU A 420 11.25 17.46 -37.75
N LYS A 421 10.32 17.09 -38.65
CA LYS A 421 10.41 15.93 -39.55
C LYS A 421 10.54 14.55 -38.87
N ALA A 422 10.32 14.43 -37.56
CA ALA A 422 10.42 13.13 -36.87
C ALA A 422 9.34 12.11 -37.29
N SER A 423 8.22 12.58 -37.84
CA SER A 423 7.06 11.76 -38.20
C SER A 423 7.27 10.92 -39.45
N THR A 424 6.50 9.83 -39.58
CA THR A 424 6.31 9.14 -40.87
C THR A 424 4.85 8.79 -41.15
N VAL A 425 4.49 8.70 -42.44
CA VAL A 425 3.21 8.15 -42.92
C VAL A 425 3.29 6.66 -43.25
N HIS A 426 4.50 6.12 -43.28
CA HIS A 426 4.80 4.74 -43.59
C HIS A 426 4.60 3.84 -42.38
N ASN A 427 4.76 2.54 -42.59
CA ASN A 427 4.58 1.54 -41.55
C ASN A 427 5.87 1.35 -40.74
N GLY A 428 5.73 0.84 -39.52
CA GLY A 428 6.84 0.43 -38.68
C GLY A 428 6.94 -1.09 -38.54
N TRP A 429 8.07 -1.58 -38.06
CA TRP A 429 8.23 -2.98 -37.66
C TRP A 429 9.22 -3.11 -36.51
N LEU A 430 9.08 -4.20 -35.75
CA LEU A 430 10.01 -4.56 -34.67
C LEU A 430 10.43 -6.03 -34.77
N ILE A 431 11.68 -6.31 -34.39
CA ILE A 431 12.16 -7.64 -34.03
C ILE A 431 12.51 -7.58 -32.55
N ILE A 432 11.85 -8.38 -31.72
CA ILE A 432 12.07 -8.42 -30.28
C ILE A 432 12.81 -9.71 -29.96
N LYS A 433 13.98 -9.61 -29.34
CA LYS A 433 14.84 -10.74 -29.00
C LYS A 433 14.96 -10.88 -27.49
N GLY A 434 14.60 -12.04 -26.97
CA GLY A 434 14.81 -12.43 -25.58
C GLY A 434 15.69 -13.67 -25.46
N LYS A 435 15.96 -14.07 -24.21
CA LYS A 435 16.84 -15.20 -23.88
C LYS A 435 16.39 -16.54 -24.51
N LYS A 436 15.10 -16.72 -24.77
CA LYS A 436 14.51 -17.97 -25.30
C LYS A 436 14.20 -17.95 -26.80
N GLY A 437 14.33 -16.80 -27.46
CA GLY A 437 14.02 -16.68 -28.89
C GLY A 437 13.78 -15.24 -29.35
N GLU A 438 13.28 -15.10 -30.57
CA GLU A 438 12.89 -13.81 -31.14
C GLU A 438 11.51 -13.88 -31.80
N THR A 439 10.85 -12.73 -31.89
CA THR A 439 9.56 -12.55 -32.58
C THR A 439 9.60 -11.30 -33.45
N LYS A 440 8.67 -11.21 -34.40
CA LYS A 440 8.57 -10.11 -35.37
C LYS A 440 7.15 -9.54 -35.36
N MET A 441 7.01 -8.21 -35.32
CA MET A 441 5.71 -7.56 -35.41
C MET A 441 5.70 -6.38 -36.39
N LYS A 442 4.56 -6.14 -37.02
CA LYS A 442 4.33 -4.99 -37.91
C LYS A 442 3.47 -3.95 -37.19
N MET A 443 3.81 -2.68 -37.37
CA MET A 443 3.05 -1.51 -36.91
C MET A 443 2.45 -0.85 -38.15
N LYS A 444 1.13 -1.00 -38.35
CA LYS A 444 0.48 -0.52 -39.57
C LYS A 444 -0.04 0.89 -39.40
N ASN A 445 0.33 1.78 -40.31
CA ASN A 445 -0.14 3.16 -40.37
C ASN A 445 -1.29 3.26 -41.37
N SER A 446 -2.32 4.04 -41.07
CA SER A 446 -3.47 4.24 -41.95
C SER A 446 -4.06 5.65 -41.80
N ALA A 447 -5.05 5.98 -42.65
CA ALA A 447 -5.76 7.26 -42.53
C ALA A 447 -6.57 7.36 -41.22
N ARG A 448 -7.07 6.22 -40.72
CA ARG A 448 -7.86 6.12 -39.47
C ARG A 448 -6.98 5.98 -38.23
N ASP A 449 -5.87 5.26 -38.38
CA ASP A 449 -4.93 4.97 -37.30
C ASP A 449 -3.55 5.51 -37.66
N LYS A 450 -3.33 6.77 -37.28
CA LYS A 450 -2.10 7.50 -37.58
C LYS A 450 -1.11 7.25 -36.45
N ILE A 451 -0.10 6.45 -36.73
CA ILE A 451 0.99 6.16 -35.80
C ILE A 451 2.29 6.86 -36.23
N LEU A 452 3.28 6.85 -35.33
CA LEU A 452 4.65 7.34 -35.52
C LEU A 452 4.68 8.82 -35.92
N ARG A 453 3.85 9.65 -35.28
CA ARG A 453 3.87 11.11 -35.46
C ARG A 453 4.76 11.76 -34.42
N ARG A 454 5.29 12.92 -34.78
CA ARG A 454 6.07 13.80 -33.93
C ARG A 454 5.39 13.97 -32.56
N GLY A 455 6.12 13.61 -31.50
CA GLY A 455 5.64 13.68 -30.12
C GLY A 455 4.75 12.53 -29.66
N ASP A 456 4.30 11.65 -30.57
CA ASP A 456 3.41 10.54 -30.21
C ASP A 456 4.15 9.45 -29.44
N THR A 457 3.41 8.81 -28.53
CA THR A 457 3.73 7.49 -28.00
C THR A 457 2.60 6.54 -28.44
N ASN A 458 2.93 5.55 -29.26
CA ASN A 458 1.97 4.57 -29.75
C ASN A 458 2.16 3.24 -29.03
N SER A 459 1.06 2.64 -28.57
CA SER A 459 1.06 1.37 -27.84
C SER A 459 0.51 0.23 -28.71
N PHE A 460 1.14 -0.93 -28.64
CA PHE A 460 0.80 -2.14 -29.40
C PHE A 460 0.76 -3.36 -28.48
N SER A 461 0.03 -4.39 -28.87
CA SER A 461 0.02 -5.69 -28.18
C SER A 461 0.45 -6.78 -29.16
N HIS A 462 1.30 -7.70 -28.72
CA HIS A 462 1.85 -8.77 -29.55
C HIS A 462 1.90 -10.09 -28.77
N SER A 463 1.07 -11.06 -29.17
CA SER A 463 1.12 -12.42 -28.62
C SER A 463 2.12 -13.28 -29.39
N CYS A 464 3.00 -13.97 -28.66
CA CYS A 464 3.94 -14.94 -29.24
C CYS A 464 4.45 -15.90 -28.17
N LYS A 465 5.30 -16.87 -28.55
CA LYS A 465 5.97 -17.72 -27.55
C LYS A 465 6.78 -16.89 -26.56
N ASN A 466 6.79 -17.29 -25.29
CA ASN A 466 7.56 -16.64 -24.24
C ASN A 466 9.04 -16.47 -24.64
N LEU A 467 9.49 -15.23 -24.76
CA LEU A 467 10.85 -14.90 -25.19
C LEU A 467 11.86 -14.94 -24.03
N GLY A 468 11.40 -15.15 -22.79
CA GLY A 468 12.19 -14.96 -21.57
C GLY A 468 12.63 -13.51 -21.41
N LYS A 469 13.69 -13.27 -20.60
CA LYS A 469 14.23 -11.93 -20.37
C LYS A 469 14.57 -11.27 -21.70
N ILE A 470 13.95 -10.14 -22.01
CA ILE A 470 14.18 -9.41 -23.27
C ILE A 470 15.59 -8.79 -23.21
N GLN A 471 16.33 -8.93 -24.30
CA GLN A 471 17.73 -8.55 -24.37
C GLN A 471 17.96 -7.43 -25.39
N LYS A 472 17.26 -7.50 -26.54
CA LYS A 472 17.47 -6.58 -27.65
C LYS A 472 16.18 -6.32 -28.43
N VAL A 473 16.10 -5.14 -29.03
CA VAL A 473 15.03 -4.79 -29.98
C VAL A 473 15.67 -4.23 -31.24
N ILE A 474 15.17 -4.62 -32.41
CA ILE A 474 15.51 -3.98 -33.69
C ILE A 474 14.27 -3.26 -34.17
N VAL A 475 14.38 -1.96 -34.40
CA VAL A 475 13.28 -1.12 -34.90
C VAL A 475 13.55 -0.68 -36.33
N GLY A 476 12.53 -0.73 -37.17
CA GLY A 476 12.63 -0.26 -38.54
C GLY A 476 11.31 0.29 -39.06
N ALA A 477 11.35 0.85 -40.26
CA ALA A 477 10.16 1.26 -41.00
C ALA A 477 10.15 0.63 -42.38
N TYR A 478 8.95 0.57 -42.97
CA TYR A 478 8.77 0.08 -44.33
C TYR A 478 7.65 0.81 -45.05
N GLU A 479 7.79 0.86 -46.37
CA GLU A 479 6.90 1.52 -47.31
C GLU A 479 5.42 1.12 -47.13
N ARG A 480 4.51 2.03 -47.50
CA ARG A 480 3.07 1.81 -47.48
C ARG A 480 2.58 1.78 -48.92
N GLU A 481 1.75 0.80 -49.28
CA GLU A 481 1.38 0.54 -50.68
C GLU A 481 0.75 1.73 -51.39
N ASP A 482 -0.03 2.56 -50.70
CA ASP A 482 -0.69 3.76 -51.24
C ASP A 482 0.16 5.05 -51.13
N LYS A 483 1.37 4.96 -50.59
CA LYS A 483 2.33 6.06 -50.43
C LYS A 483 3.73 5.55 -50.77
N PRO A 484 4.09 5.47 -52.06
CA PRO A 484 5.40 4.99 -52.46
C PRO A 484 6.51 5.96 -52.05
N LEU A 485 7.71 5.43 -51.84
CA LEU A 485 8.93 6.14 -51.44
C LEU A 485 9.57 6.95 -52.58
N GLN A 486 9.02 6.88 -53.80
CA GLN A 486 9.73 7.16 -55.04
C GLN A 486 10.27 8.60 -55.21
N ASP A 487 9.92 9.53 -54.31
CA ASP A 487 10.36 10.93 -54.34
C ASP A 487 10.82 11.47 -52.97
N LEU A 488 11.09 10.59 -51.99
CA LEU A 488 11.49 11.00 -50.64
C LEU A 488 13.01 10.92 -50.47
N GLU A 489 13.64 12.02 -50.05
CA GLU A 489 15.08 12.09 -49.78
C GLU A 489 15.39 12.61 -48.38
N GLY A 490 16.59 12.29 -47.90
CA GLY A 490 17.09 12.73 -46.60
C GLY A 490 16.14 12.35 -45.45
N LYS A 491 15.80 13.32 -44.60
CA LYS A 491 14.93 13.10 -43.43
C LYS A 491 13.50 12.71 -43.78
N ASP A 492 13.03 13.03 -44.98
CA ASP A 492 11.66 12.70 -45.39
C ASP A 492 11.53 11.21 -45.79
N ALA A 493 12.65 10.51 -46.01
CA ALA A 493 12.75 9.05 -46.16
C ALA A 493 13.09 8.31 -44.86
N MET A 494 13.04 9.01 -43.72
CA MET A 494 13.37 8.47 -42.40
C MET A 494 12.28 8.84 -41.39
N TRP A 495 12.36 8.27 -40.20
CA TRP A 495 11.58 8.72 -39.05
C TRP A 495 12.46 8.70 -37.80
N TYR A 496 12.15 9.52 -36.80
CA TYR A 496 12.98 9.61 -35.61
C TYR A 496 12.36 8.83 -34.45
N CYS A 497 12.93 7.66 -34.17
CA CYS A 497 12.55 6.85 -33.03
C CYS A 497 13.26 7.36 -31.77
N TYR A 498 12.50 7.76 -30.75
CA TYR A 498 13.07 8.21 -29.48
C TYR A 498 13.35 7.02 -28.55
N GLN A 499 12.37 6.14 -28.35
CA GLN A 499 12.45 5.01 -27.43
C GLN A 499 11.46 3.91 -27.83
N VAL A 500 11.85 2.66 -27.62
CA VAL A 500 10.94 1.51 -27.60
C VAL A 500 10.95 0.93 -26.19
N SER A 501 9.78 0.58 -25.66
CA SER A 501 9.65 -0.14 -24.40
C SER A 501 8.84 -1.41 -24.65
N VAL A 502 9.24 -2.52 -24.05
CA VAL A 502 8.54 -3.81 -24.15
C VAL A 502 8.19 -4.27 -22.75
N THR A 503 6.91 -4.52 -22.47
CA THR A 503 6.43 -5.03 -21.19
C THR A 503 6.01 -6.48 -21.36
N ASP A 504 6.63 -7.39 -20.60
CA ASP A 504 6.19 -8.79 -20.52
C ASP A 504 4.97 -8.86 -19.59
N THR A 505 3.77 -9.17 -20.10
CA THR A 505 2.56 -9.15 -19.26
C THR A 505 2.47 -10.32 -18.27
N SER A 506 3.31 -11.36 -18.41
CA SER A 506 3.34 -12.51 -17.49
C SER A 506 4.17 -12.25 -16.23
N THR A 507 5.10 -11.31 -16.33
CA THR A 507 5.92 -10.88 -15.19
C THR A 507 5.59 -9.45 -14.78
N GLY A 508 5.12 -8.61 -15.70
CA GLY A 508 4.93 -7.16 -15.56
C GLY A 508 6.20 -6.34 -15.79
N ASP A 509 7.34 -6.98 -16.11
CA ASP A 509 8.61 -6.27 -16.26
C ASP A 509 8.63 -5.46 -17.55
N LYS A 510 9.06 -4.20 -17.45
CA LYS A 510 9.18 -3.28 -18.58
C LYS A 510 10.66 -3.07 -18.94
N TYR A 511 11.00 -3.41 -20.17
CA TYR A 511 12.33 -3.33 -20.75
C TYR A 511 12.43 -2.08 -21.62
N VAL A 512 13.40 -1.21 -21.32
CA VAL A 512 13.52 0.11 -21.95
C VAL A 512 14.71 0.17 -22.92
N PHE A 513 14.42 0.51 -24.18
CA PHE A 513 15.37 0.57 -25.28
C PHE A 513 15.39 1.99 -25.89
N PRO A 514 16.30 2.88 -25.44
CA PRO A 514 16.44 4.20 -26.05
C PRO A 514 17.02 4.05 -27.46
N CYS A 515 16.40 4.72 -28.43
CA CYS A 515 16.91 4.80 -29.80
C CYS A 515 17.58 6.15 -30.02
N LYS A 516 16.83 7.24 -29.85
CA LYS A 516 17.26 8.63 -30.06
C LYS A 516 17.98 8.82 -31.40
N ASP A 517 17.47 8.20 -32.45
CA ASP A 517 18.11 8.24 -33.77
C ASP A 517 17.10 8.17 -34.92
N TRP A 518 17.55 8.56 -36.10
CA TRP A 518 16.81 8.39 -37.34
C TRP A 518 16.85 6.94 -37.81
N VAL A 519 15.71 6.46 -38.27
CA VAL A 519 15.49 5.10 -38.76
C VAL A 519 15.01 5.18 -40.21
N GLU A 520 15.73 4.52 -41.10
CA GLU A 520 15.43 4.52 -42.53
C GLU A 520 14.15 3.72 -42.86
N ILE A 521 13.46 4.14 -43.91
CA ILE A 521 12.26 3.46 -44.40
C ILE A 521 12.65 2.56 -45.58
N GLY A 522 12.54 1.25 -45.38
CA GLY A 522 12.85 0.28 -46.43
C GLY A 522 11.66 -0.05 -47.33
N SER A 523 11.92 -0.68 -48.48
CA SER A 523 10.86 -1.19 -49.38
C SER A 523 10.10 -2.40 -48.83
N SER A 524 10.63 -3.09 -47.81
CA SER A 524 9.98 -4.24 -47.17
C SER A 524 10.34 -4.36 -45.68
N PRO A 525 9.46 -4.97 -44.85
CA PRO A 525 9.69 -5.05 -43.41
C PRO A 525 10.77 -6.08 -43.04
N PHE A 526 11.33 -5.94 -41.83
CA PHE A 526 12.25 -6.89 -41.18
C PHE A 526 13.62 -7.10 -41.86
N LYS A 527 14.05 -6.20 -42.76
CA LYS A 527 15.44 -6.14 -43.23
C LYS A 527 16.33 -5.59 -42.13
N ARG A 528 17.13 -6.45 -41.48
CA ARG A 528 17.99 -6.07 -40.35
C ARG A 528 18.98 -4.96 -40.69
N SER A 529 19.52 -4.93 -41.90
CA SER A 529 20.43 -3.87 -42.38
C SER A 529 19.78 -2.48 -42.43
N MET A 530 18.45 -2.42 -42.56
CA MET A 530 17.66 -1.18 -42.57
C MET A 530 17.07 -0.86 -41.19
N GLY A 531 17.26 -1.74 -40.20
CA GLY A 531 16.77 -1.55 -38.85
C GLY A 531 17.85 -0.99 -37.92
N LYS A 532 17.43 -0.25 -36.90
CA LYS A 532 18.31 0.17 -35.82
C LYS A 532 18.24 -0.86 -34.69
N GLU A 533 19.37 -1.48 -34.38
CA GLU A 533 19.50 -2.34 -33.20
C GLU A 533 19.63 -1.48 -31.94
N LEU A 534 18.80 -1.78 -30.94
CA LEU A 534 18.70 -1.05 -29.69
C LEU A 534 19.17 -1.94 -28.54
N GLU A 535 20.06 -1.39 -27.71
CA GLU A 535 20.55 -2.04 -26.51
C GLU A 535 19.63 -1.75 -25.33
N LEU A 536 19.47 -2.75 -24.47
CA LEU A 536 18.71 -2.63 -23.23
C LEU A 536 19.40 -1.62 -22.30
N LYS A 537 18.70 -0.55 -21.92
CA LYS A 537 19.22 0.48 -21.01
C LYS A 537 18.80 0.23 -19.58
N ASP A 538 17.53 -0.16 -19.39
CA ASP A 538 16.91 -0.28 -18.08
C ASP A 538 15.83 -1.36 -18.08
N VAL A 539 15.59 -1.94 -16.90
CA VAL A 539 14.51 -2.90 -16.65
C VAL A 539 13.77 -2.46 -15.40
N GLU A 540 12.57 -1.92 -15.61
CA GLU A 540 11.64 -1.63 -14.54
C GLU A 540 10.99 -2.96 -14.12
N GLN A 541 11.51 -3.58 -13.06
CA GLN A 541 10.96 -4.82 -12.52
C GLN A 541 9.60 -4.57 -11.88
N SER A 542 8.64 -5.45 -12.17
CA SER A 542 7.33 -5.37 -11.53
C SER A 542 7.42 -5.87 -10.07
N GLN A 543 6.48 -5.42 -9.24
CA GLN A 543 6.32 -5.96 -7.88
C GLN A 543 6.08 -7.48 -7.89
N VAL A 544 5.37 -8.01 -8.89
CA VAL A 544 5.13 -9.46 -9.01
C VAL A 544 6.45 -10.21 -9.21
N SER A 545 7.32 -9.72 -10.09
CA SER A 545 8.62 -10.33 -10.38
C SER A 545 9.56 -10.27 -9.17
N VAL A 546 9.62 -9.10 -8.51
CA VAL A 546 10.42 -8.92 -7.29
C VAL A 546 9.98 -9.94 -6.24
N VAL A 547 8.68 -9.96 -5.92
CA VAL A 547 8.10 -10.86 -4.89
C VAL A 547 8.34 -12.34 -5.21
N ARG A 548 8.20 -12.78 -6.48
CA ARG A 548 8.46 -14.17 -6.89
C ARG A 548 9.91 -14.61 -6.70
N SER A 549 10.84 -13.66 -6.59
CA SER A 549 12.28 -13.92 -6.42
C SER A 549 12.78 -13.80 -4.98
N LEU A 550 11.91 -13.38 -4.04
CA LEU A 550 12.30 -13.20 -2.65
C LEU A 550 12.62 -14.53 -1.98
N ALA A 551 13.65 -14.51 -1.15
CA ALA A 551 13.99 -15.60 -0.26
C ALA A 551 13.34 -15.41 1.12
N SER A 552 13.22 -16.50 1.86
CA SER A 552 12.84 -16.45 3.28
C SER A 552 14.00 -15.91 4.12
N VAL A 553 13.71 -14.99 5.03
CA VAL A 553 14.66 -14.35 5.94
C VAL A 553 14.11 -14.39 7.37
N LYS A 554 15.01 -14.59 8.34
CA LYS A 554 14.68 -14.48 9.76
C LYS A 554 14.91 -13.06 10.25
N TYR A 555 13.92 -12.52 10.95
CA TYR A 555 13.99 -11.23 11.63
C TYR A 555 13.94 -11.47 13.14
N GLN A 556 14.89 -10.89 13.87
CA GLN A 556 14.81 -10.82 15.33
C GLN A 556 14.10 -9.53 15.73
N ILE A 557 13.08 -9.68 16.57
CA ILE A 557 12.29 -8.59 17.12
C ILE A 557 12.65 -8.44 18.59
N VAL A 558 13.05 -7.24 18.99
CA VAL A 558 13.34 -6.92 20.38
C VAL A 558 12.33 -5.88 20.87
N VAL A 559 11.51 -6.23 21.83
CA VAL A 559 10.48 -5.36 22.39
C VAL A 559 10.94 -4.89 23.77
N TYR A 560 10.87 -3.57 23.99
CA TYR A 560 11.24 -2.93 25.24
C TYR A 560 9.98 -2.38 25.92
N THR A 561 9.56 -2.97 27.03
CA THR A 561 8.53 -2.38 27.88
C THR A 561 9.17 -1.31 28.76
N GLY A 562 8.55 -0.13 28.85
CA GLY A 562 9.14 0.98 29.59
C GLY A 562 9.20 0.78 31.11
N ASP A 563 10.04 1.58 31.76
CA ASP A 563 10.21 1.57 33.21
C ASP A 563 9.30 2.62 33.88
N VAL A 564 7.99 2.44 33.73
CA VAL A 564 6.96 3.27 34.41
C VAL A 564 6.00 2.39 35.20
N PHE A 565 5.39 2.96 36.24
CA PHE A 565 4.49 2.21 37.10
C PHE A 565 3.29 1.65 36.30
N GLY A 566 3.09 0.33 36.36
CA GLY A 566 2.03 -0.37 35.64
C GLY A 566 2.28 -0.52 34.14
N ALA A 567 3.53 -0.43 33.68
CA ALA A 567 3.88 -0.53 32.26
C ALA A 567 3.63 -1.91 31.63
N GLY A 568 3.60 -2.98 32.42
CA GLY A 568 3.49 -4.35 31.90
C GLY A 568 2.08 -4.74 31.48
N THR A 569 1.97 -5.69 30.55
CA THR A 569 0.68 -6.15 29.98
C THR A 569 0.55 -7.66 29.97
N ASN A 570 -0.66 -8.15 30.26
CA ASN A 570 -1.01 -9.56 30.04
C ASN A 570 -1.83 -9.76 28.76
N ALA A 571 -2.04 -8.72 27.95
CA ALA A 571 -2.76 -8.84 26.69
C ALA A 571 -1.93 -9.60 25.66
N ASN A 572 -2.57 -10.21 24.66
CA ASN A 572 -1.83 -10.83 23.57
C ASN A 572 -1.26 -9.75 22.66
N VAL A 573 0.05 -9.75 22.44
CA VAL A 573 0.76 -8.75 21.63
C VAL A 573 1.03 -9.30 20.23
N TYR A 574 0.82 -8.45 19.23
CA TYR A 574 1.03 -8.75 17.81
C TYR A 574 1.90 -7.68 17.14
N LEU A 575 2.65 -8.11 16.13
CA LEU A 575 3.50 -7.25 15.30
C LEU A 575 3.27 -7.53 13.81
N THR A 576 3.22 -6.49 13.01
CA THR A 576 3.39 -6.54 11.55
C THR A 576 4.56 -5.65 11.15
N ILE A 577 5.50 -6.18 10.39
CA ILE A 577 6.61 -5.42 9.81
C ILE A 577 6.25 -5.09 8.37
N TYR A 578 6.48 -3.84 7.97
CA TYR A 578 6.29 -3.37 6.60
C TYR A 578 7.64 -2.96 6.04
N GLY A 579 7.96 -3.43 4.84
CA GLY A 579 9.13 -3.03 4.09
C GLY A 579 8.82 -2.85 2.61
N ALA A 580 9.85 -2.49 1.86
CA ALA A 580 9.71 -2.15 0.45
C ALA A 580 9.12 -3.25 -0.45
N ASN A 581 9.24 -4.52 -0.02
CA ASN A 581 8.76 -5.70 -0.74
C ASN A 581 7.43 -6.28 -0.19
N GLY A 582 6.80 -5.59 0.77
CA GLY A 582 5.51 -6.00 1.36
C GLY A 582 5.56 -6.08 2.89
N ASP A 583 4.64 -6.86 3.47
CA ASP A 583 4.50 -7.02 4.91
C ASP A 583 4.74 -8.45 5.40
N SER A 584 5.10 -8.60 6.67
CA SER A 584 5.26 -9.91 7.33
C SER A 584 3.93 -10.63 7.58
N GLY A 585 2.78 -9.96 7.43
CA GLY A 585 1.52 -10.33 8.07
C GLY A 585 1.57 -10.13 9.59
N LYS A 586 0.40 -10.24 10.23
CA LYS A 586 0.27 -10.13 11.68
C LYS A 586 0.89 -11.36 12.35
N ARG A 587 1.92 -11.15 13.15
CA ARG A 587 2.62 -12.18 13.93
C ARG A 587 2.29 -12.04 15.40
N VAL A 588 1.97 -13.15 16.07
CA VAL A 588 1.86 -13.17 17.53
C VAL A 588 3.26 -13.19 18.14
N LEU A 589 3.47 -12.38 19.17
CA LEU A 589 4.71 -12.36 19.94
C LEU A 589 4.51 -13.16 21.23
N GLU A 590 4.87 -14.44 21.20
CA GLU A 590 4.69 -15.36 22.33
C GLU A 590 5.93 -16.23 22.58
N GLN A 591 6.11 -16.64 23.84
CA GLN A 591 7.11 -17.61 24.27
C GLN A 591 6.50 -18.47 25.37
N SER A 592 6.73 -19.78 25.31
CA SER A 592 6.23 -20.68 26.34
C SER A 592 7.02 -20.51 27.65
N TRP A 593 6.32 -20.62 28.78
CA TRP A 593 6.90 -20.65 30.13
C TRP A 593 7.61 -19.36 30.57
N ARG A 594 7.25 -18.23 29.97
CA ARG A 594 7.80 -16.92 30.30
C ARG A 594 6.67 -15.90 30.46
N ASP A 595 6.78 -15.08 31.49
CA ASP A 595 5.98 -13.87 31.62
C ASP A 595 6.64 -12.77 30.77
N LEU A 596 5.87 -12.22 29.83
CA LEU A 596 6.36 -11.36 28.75
C LEU A 596 5.85 -9.94 28.94
N PHE A 597 6.60 -8.97 28.44
CA PHE A 597 6.24 -7.57 28.39
C PHE A 597 6.06 -6.92 29.76
N GLU A 598 6.75 -7.40 30.78
CA GLU A 598 6.76 -6.81 32.12
C GLU A 598 7.49 -5.47 32.17
N ARG A 599 7.22 -4.66 33.20
CA ARG A 599 7.87 -3.35 33.40
C ARG A 599 9.40 -3.49 33.31
N ASN A 600 10.04 -2.64 32.50
CA ASN A 600 11.49 -2.63 32.27
C ASN A 600 12.06 -3.97 31.72
N GLN A 601 11.22 -4.80 31.13
CA GLN A 601 11.62 -6.07 30.50
C GLN A 601 12.00 -5.86 29.04
N ILE A 602 12.92 -6.72 28.57
CA ILE A 602 13.30 -6.85 27.16
C ILE A 602 12.96 -8.26 26.70
N ASP A 603 12.08 -8.35 25.70
CA ASP A 603 11.63 -9.62 25.13
C ASP A 603 12.09 -9.75 23.68
N LYS A 604 12.59 -10.93 23.31
CA LYS A 604 13.20 -11.19 21.99
C LYS A 604 12.45 -12.30 21.29
N PHE A 605 12.04 -12.07 20.05
CA PHE A 605 11.31 -13.03 19.22
C PHE A 605 12.03 -13.22 17.89
N GLU A 606 11.82 -14.36 17.25
CA GLU A 606 12.26 -14.59 15.87
C GLU A 606 11.02 -14.86 15.02
N ILE A 607 10.95 -14.19 13.86
CA ILE A 607 9.94 -14.45 12.84
C ILE A 607 10.63 -14.79 11.52
N GLU A 608 10.03 -15.69 10.75
CA GLU A 608 10.49 -16.04 9.40
C GLU A 608 9.42 -15.62 8.40
N CYS A 609 9.81 -14.81 7.42
CA CYS A 609 8.96 -14.32 6.34
C CYS A 609 9.81 -14.01 5.10
N LEU A 610 9.17 -13.67 3.98
CA LEU A 610 9.93 -13.26 2.79
C LEU A 610 10.73 -11.99 3.09
N ASP A 611 11.85 -11.82 2.39
CA ASP A 611 12.69 -10.64 2.53
C ASP A 611 11.89 -9.35 2.24
N LEU A 612 11.61 -8.60 3.30
CA LEU A 612 10.82 -7.37 3.24
C LEU A 612 11.59 -6.21 2.61
N GLY A 613 12.90 -6.37 2.35
CA GLY A 613 13.76 -5.31 1.84
C GLY A 613 14.00 -4.22 2.89
N GLU A 614 14.05 -2.96 2.46
CA GLU A 614 14.18 -1.84 3.39
C GLU A 614 12.95 -1.78 4.31
N ILE A 615 13.15 -1.90 5.62
CA ILE A 615 12.06 -1.84 6.61
C ILE A 615 11.59 -0.39 6.78
N GLU A 616 10.29 -0.14 6.63
CA GLU A 616 9.71 1.21 6.56
C GLU A 616 8.91 1.58 7.80
N LYS A 617 8.22 0.62 8.40
CA LYS A 617 7.43 0.81 9.61
C LYS A 617 7.11 -0.52 10.28
N VAL A 618 6.72 -0.46 11.55
CA VAL A 618 6.11 -1.59 12.23
C VAL A 618 4.75 -1.19 12.79
N ARG A 619 3.77 -2.09 12.73
CA ARG A 619 2.53 -1.96 13.49
C ARG A 619 2.60 -2.90 14.67
N ILE A 620 2.45 -2.35 15.87
CA ILE A 620 2.40 -3.13 17.10
C ILE A 620 1.06 -2.90 17.79
N GLU A 621 0.44 -3.99 18.25
CA GLU A 621 -0.93 -3.95 18.78
C GLU A 621 -1.14 -5.03 19.83
N HIS A 622 -2.11 -4.81 20.73
CA HIS A 622 -2.58 -5.82 21.67
C HIS A 622 -4.10 -5.97 21.61
N ASP A 623 -4.62 -7.14 22.02
CA ASP A 623 -6.06 -7.43 21.93
C ASP A 623 -6.91 -6.89 23.08
N ASN A 624 -6.28 -6.17 24.01
CA ASN A 624 -6.92 -5.61 25.22
C ASN A 624 -7.67 -6.67 26.06
N LYS A 625 -7.25 -7.94 26.00
CA LYS A 625 -7.80 -9.01 26.84
C LYS A 625 -6.93 -9.22 28.08
N ASN A 626 -7.39 -10.11 28.95
CA ASN A 626 -6.76 -10.51 30.20
C ASN A 626 -6.70 -9.38 31.23
N PHE A 627 -6.15 -9.67 32.41
CA PHE A 627 -6.07 -8.72 33.51
C PHE A 627 -4.95 -7.70 33.27
N ARG A 628 -5.22 -6.41 33.47
CA ARG A 628 -4.25 -5.30 33.22
C ARG A 628 -3.70 -5.32 31.77
N PRO A 629 -4.53 -5.00 30.77
CA PRO A 629 -4.11 -4.98 29.37
C PRO A 629 -3.29 -3.75 28.99
N ALA A 630 -3.30 -2.69 29.81
CA ALA A 630 -2.54 -1.47 29.59
C ALA A 630 -1.06 -1.80 29.39
N TRP A 631 -0.42 -1.15 28.42
CA TRP A 631 0.98 -1.41 28.12
C TRP A 631 1.73 -0.12 27.84
N PHE A 632 2.85 0.13 28.51
CA PHE A 632 3.75 1.22 28.12
C PHE A 632 4.90 0.65 27.29
N LEU A 633 4.83 0.84 25.98
CA LEU A 633 5.87 0.42 25.05
C LEU A 633 6.93 1.52 24.94
N ASP A 634 8.20 1.20 25.25
CA ASP A 634 9.32 2.12 25.04
C ASP A 634 9.73 2.13 23.56
N LYS A 635 10.14 0.98 23.02
CA LYS A 635 10.54 0.85 21.61
C LYS A 635 10.49 -0.60 21.12
N VAL A 636 10.57 -0.76 19.80
CA VAL A 636 10.78 -2.02 19.12
C VAL A 636 12.07 -1.93 18.30
N GLU A 637 12.89 -2.97 18.28
CA GLU A 637 14.01 -3.10 17.35
C GLU A 637 13.76 -4.28 16.42
N VAL A 638 13.99 -4.08 15.13
CA VAL A 638 13.90 -5.13 14.10
C VAL A 638 15.28 -5.33 13.53
N ILE A 639 15.78 -6.56 13.60
CA ILE A 639 17.10 -6.94 13.12
C ILE A 639 16.92 -7.99 12.02
N ASN A 640 17.33 -7.68 10.80
CA ASN A 640 17.42 -8.66 9.72
C ASN A 640 18.63 -9.56 9.99
N LEU A 641 18.41 -10.84 10.31
CA LEU A 641 19.51 -11.76 10.68
C LEU A 641 20.37 -12.19 9.48
N GLY A 642 19.91 -11.95 8.25
CA GLY A 642 20.69 -12.19 7.04
C GLY A 642 21.70 -11.07 6.74
N THR A 643 21.31 -9.81 6.98
CA THR A 643 22.16 -8.63 6.70
C THR A 643 22.80 -8.02 7.95
N ASN A 644 22.31 -8.38 9.14
CA ASN A 644 22.57 -7.72 10.43
C ASN A 644 22.16 -6.24 10.48
N GLU A 645 21.33 -5.78 9.54
CA GLU A 645 20.77 -4.43 9.59
C GLU A 645 19.75 -4.36 10.73
N LYS A 646 19.89 -3.33 11.58
CA LYS A 646 19.02 -3.06 12.71
C LYS A 646 18.30 -1.73 12.49
N LYS A 647 16.97 -1.73 12.59
CA LYS A 647 16.15 -0.52 12.68
C LYS A 647 15.48 -0.41 14.04
N THR A 648 15.42 0.81 14.58
CA THR A 648 14.82 1.10 15.89
C THR A 648 13.55 1.93 15.71
N PHE A 649 12.48 1.52 16.37
CA PHE A 649 11.14 2.10 16.27
C PHE A 649 10.70 2.58 17.67
N PRO A 650 10.92 3.86 18.01
CA PRO A 650 10.52 4.40 19.31
C PRO A 650 9.00 4.55 19.41
N CYS A 651 8.46 4.32 20.60
CA CYS A 651 7.04 4.54 20.92
C CYS A 651 6.89 5.47 22.14
N LYS A 652 7.49 5.10 23.28
CA LYS A 652 7.45 5.82 24.57
C LYS A 652 6.06 6.27 24.98
N GLN A 653 5.07 5.39 24.81
CA GLN A 653 3.66 5.71 25.01
C GLN A 653 2.87 4.52 25.55
N TRP A 654 1.82 4.84 26.30
CA TRP A 654 0.73 3.94 26.62
C TRP A 654 0.00 3.48 25.34
N LEU A 655 -0.13 2.17 25.22
CA LEU A 655 -1.12 1.48 24.41
C LEU A 655 -2.19 0.97 25.38
N ASP A 656 -3.26 1.74 25.51
CA ASP A 656 -4.32 1.52 26.49
C ASP A 656 -5.55 2.33 26.09
N LYS A 657 -6.75 1.91 26.54
CA LYS A 657 -8.00 2.62 26.24
C LYS A 657 -8.25 3.83 27.15
N ASP A 658 -7.67 3.81 28.34
CA ASP A 658 -7.94 4.81 29.39
C ASP A 658 -6.74 5.76 29.61
N ARG A 659 -5.60 5.52 28.94
CA ARG A 659 -4.37 6.32 29.02
C ARG A 659 -3.83 6.71 27.64
N GLY A 660 -3.00 7.76 27.61
CA GLY A 660 -2.35 8.22 26.39
C GLY A 660 -3.35 8.79 25.37
N ASP A 661 -3.40 8.22 24.18
CA ASP A 661 -4.37 8.56 23.13
C ASP A 661 -5.52 7.56 22.98
N GLY A 662 -5.69 6.63 23.94
CA GLY A 662 -6.76 5.63 23.90
C GLY A 662 -6.54 4.50 22.88
N ALA A 663 -5.39 4.47 22.18
CA ALA A 663 -5.11 3.51 21.13
C ALA A 663 -4.38 2.27 21.67
N ILE A 664 -4.87 1.08 21.31
CA ILE A 664 -4.25 -0.23 21.64
C ILE A 664 -3.34 -0.77 20.52
N SER A 665 -3.13 0.03 19.48
CA SER A 665 -2.31 -0.29 18.32
C SER A 665 -1.65 0.96 17.78
N ARG A 666 -0.40 0.85 17.30
CA ARG A 666 0.33 1.98 16.73
C ARG A 666 1.21 1.56 15.56
N GLU A 667 1.24 2.39 14.52
CA GLU A 667 2.29 2.34 13.50
C GLU A 667 3.46 3.19 13.97
N LEU A 668 4.63 2.58 14.05
CA LEU A 668 5.90 3.19 14.44
C LEU A 668 6.79 3.30 13.21
N LEU A 669 7.40 4.46 13.05
CA LEU A 669 8.37 4.72 12.01
C LEU A 669 9.80 4.58 12.60
N PRO A 670 10.78 4.17 11.80
CA PRO A 670 12.14 3.99 12.28
C PRO A 670 12.79 5.36 12.54
N VAL A 671 13.73 5.39 13.47
CA VAL A 671 14.67 6.51 13.61
C VAL A 671 16.05 6.04 13.14
N ASP A 672 16.72 6.93 12.42
CA ASP A 672 18.09 6.73 11.93
C ASP A 672 19.11 6.84 13.07
#